data_AF-A0A8H8SN10-F1
#
_entry.id   AF-A0A8H8SN10-F1
#
_cell.length_a   1.000
_cell.length_b   1.000
_cell.length_c   1.000
_cell.angle_alpha   90.00
_cell.angle_beta   90.00
_cell.angle_gamma   90.00
#
_symmetry.space_group_name_H-M   'P 1'
#
loop_
_entity.id
_entity.type
_entity.pdbx_description
1 polymer ?
#
loop_
_entity_poly.entity_id
_entity_poly.type
_entity_poly.pdbx_seq_one_letter_code
_entity_poly.pdbx_strand_id
1 'polypeptide(L)'
;MKRLCIEEDTPPVAGPSNIPVNALPTKRRAYPPSRPIHARDGLFIEEFLISTAGAPIGPKRIGKEDLHEYLQSCGRLGDPDLFRTAEILMSTGLTGTGRTEHLQGPMYTDRGKGKEKAVWWNDRELLQDIDALPKGPKWVKDTVTVGEGQYKRRHTVRFRSVLEAVRHLIGARRFKDSMRYAPERHWTSQHKTCRLYDEMWSGDWWWRTQYGIRDRFGTVVPLIVSSDETQLTNNPNGPKAHPLYLSIGNISKSIRRRPTKHAMLLIGYLPVDTFEDVLDEFTRQRYHGELLHRSLARIFKPLQTASAEGIFARCADGYVRHIYPILASYIADWPEQNDLACTTQSGCPKCLQKRAGRGQGGRCAKLRKQTDTITALRAYQQSKRPADLKALDLRPYVPFWAELPHVNFGSCLTPDLLHQLYIGMYTHARNWVEILLGTKELNKRFMAMPGAQDLRHFKKGVTGLKAWTGRESRDMMRQFLPVAIDAQAPPEFAEMIRSLLDFSYLAHGAQLSDTDLTEMERLLARFHKTKQALVDARIVRRIGAFDRLAKLHMLSHYTHDIRELGVPDGYSTEMPEHLHIVYVKIPWRMSSRRDPLPQMEKFVERTEAIRMQRTVIDEFYGEKAGADEVEIRRFAAIDRAAMHGDDGPNVIEEDDMQREDVEDDVDPTEVEGDEALSAETDKVHYPRLVISVAHQPTARRVSAHVLMKQYGASDLTRAISLFISIKSASDPRLRELSPLLPADRFNVWHKAVLKHGPLPFAPAQPPHRDVIRAKPPVRDSAGCITKPGVCDTALFACDPLAFGLNRK
;
A
#
# COMPACT_ATOMS: atom_id res chain seq x y z
N MET A 1 24.19 66.01 0.04
CA MET A 1 24.82 66.64 1.22
C MET A 1 25.27 65.54 2.17
N LYS A 2 26.52 65.62 2.65
CA LYS A 2 27.14 64.69 3.62
C LYS A 2 26.56 64.87 5.04
N ARG A 3 26.85 63.88 5.90
CA ARG A 3 26.85 63.86 7.39
C ARG A 3 25.50 63.50 8.05
N LEU A 4 25.42 62.77 9.17
CA LEU A 4 26.41 62.24 10.12
C LEU A 4 25.71 61.15 10.98
N CYS A 5 26.49 60.16 11.42
CA CYS A 5 26.13 59.17 12.43
C CYS A 5 25.91 59.83 13.81
N ILE A 6 24.99 59.28 14.59
CA ILE A 6 25.01 59.30 16.06
C ILE A 6 24.69 57.87 16.51
N GLU A 7 25.68 57.22 17.12
CA GLU A 7 25.55 55.98 17.87
C GLU A 7 25.05 56.32 19.28
N GLU A 8 24.03 55.61 19.76
CA GLU A 8 23.78 55.46 21.20
C GLU A 8 23.82 53.96 21.54
N ASP A 9 24.83 53.60 22.31
CA ASP A 9 25.05 52.28 22.89
C ASP A 9 23.95 51.92 23.90
N THR A 10 23.24 50.83 23.64
CA THR A 10 22.53 50.07 24.69
C THR A 10 22.81 48.58 24.51
N PRO A 11 23.21 47.85 25.57
CA PRO A 11 23.63 46.45 25.43
C PRO A 11 22.40 45.55 25.17
N PRO A 12 22.47 44.60 24.22
CA PRO A 12 21.36 43.70 23.98
C PRO A 12 21.29 42.64 25.08
N VAL A 13 20.13 42.59 25.74
CA VAL A 13 19.66 41.48 26.57
C VAL A 13 19.68 40.19 25.73
N ALA A 14 20.30 39.14 26.27
CA ALA A 14 20.43 37.84 25.64
C ALA A 14 19.05 37.21 25.32
N GLY A 15 18.72 37.12 24.03
CA GLY A 15 17.60 36.34 23.51
C GLY A 15 18.05 34.95 23.01
N PRO A 16 17.14 33.96 22.94
CA PRO A 16 17.51 32.57 22.70
C PRO A 16 17.94 32.33 21.24
N SER A 17 19.18 31.84 21.11
CA SER A 17 19.74 30.99 20.02
C SER A 17 19.13 31.14 18.62
N ASN A 18 19.80 31.92 17.76
CA ASN A 18 19.70 31.83 16.31
C ASN A 18 20.19 30.44 15.84
N ILE A 19 19.27 29.54 15.50
CA ILE A 19 19.59 28.32 14.73
C ILE A 19 19.44 28.66 13.24
N PRO A 20 20.45 28.42 12.38
CA PRO A 20 20.34 28.69 10.96
C PRO A 20 19.32 27.74 10.33
N VAL A 21 18.30 28.31 9.69
CA VAL A 21 17.35 27.58 8.84
C VAL A 21 18.16 27.01 7.66
N ASN A 22 18.43 25.70 7.70
CA ASN A 22 19.06 24.99 6.59
C ASN A 22 18.09 24.97 5.39
N ALA A 23 18.13 26.02 4.58
CA ALA A 23 17.59 25.99 3.23
C ALA A 23 18.32 24.89 2.45
N LEU A 24 17.57 24.00 1.79
CA LEU A 24 18.12 23.13 0.75
C LEU A 24 18.95 24.00 -0.21
N PRO A 25 20.21 23.64 -0.52
CA PRO A 25 21.09 24.50 -1.31
C PRO A 25 20.45 24.79 -2.67
N THR A 26 20.09 26.05 -2.89
CA THR A 26 19.48 26.56 -4.13
C THR A 26 20.48 26.70 -5.28
N LYS A 27 21.78 26.44 -5.03
CA LYS A 27 22.82 26.38 -6.06
C LYS A 27 23.10 24.91 -6.39
N ARG A 28 22.78 24.51 -7.64
CA ARG A 28 23.21 23.22 -8.22
C ARG A 28 24.74 23.16 -8.19
N ARG A 29 25.30 22.51 -7.16
CA ARG A 29 26.70 22.10 -7.16
C ARG A 29 26.81 20.97 -8.19
N ALA A 30 27.70 21.09 -9.16
CA ALA A 30 27.89 20.04 -10.17
C ALA A 30 28.20 18.71 -9.46
N TYR A 31 27.50 17.64 -9.85
CA TYR A 31 27.75 16.32 -9.29
C TYR A 31 29.19 15.89 -9.62
N PRO A 32 29.90 15.21 -8.70
CA PRO A 32 31.11 14.48 -9.07
C PRO A 32 30.81 13.47 -10.21
N PRO A 33 31.83 13.02 -10.96
CA PRO A 33 31.62 12.11 -12.09
C PRO A 33 30.86 10.85 -11.66
N SER A 34 29.91 10.41 -12.49
CA SER A 34 29.07 9.24 -12.22
C SER A 34 29.91 7.97 -12.12
N ARG A 35 29.56 7.08 -11.19
CA ARG A 35 30.19 5.75 -11.06
C ARG A 35 29.81 4.85 -12.24
N PRO A 36 30.58 3.76 -12.49
CA PRO A 36 30.29 2.81 -13.55
C PRO A 36 28.89 2.22 -13.40
N ILE A 37 28.20 2.02 -14.52
CA ILE A 37 26.94 1.29 -14.56
C ILE A 37 27.25 -0.19 -14.58
N HIS A 38 26.53 -0.97 -13.79
CA HIS A 38 26.56 -2.43 -13.85
C HIS A 38 25.18 -2.99 -14.18
N ALA A 39 25.15 -4.17 -14.79
CA ALA A 39 23.91 -4.91 -15.02
C ALA A 39 23.53 -5.69 -13.76
N ARG A 40 22.25 -5.63 -13.36
CA ARG A 40 21.67 -6.44 -12.28
C ARG A 40 20.21 -6.73 -12.60
N ASP A 41 19.83 -8.00 -12.65
CA ASP A 41 18.45 -8.44 -12.90
C ASP A 41 17.82 -7.82 -14.18
N GLY A 42 18.59 -7.74 -15.27
CA GLY A 42 18.13 -7.12 -16.53
C GLY A 42 18.02 -5.59 -16.52
N LEU A 43 18.48 -4.93 -15.43
CA LEU A 43 18.56 -3.49 -15.30
C LEU A 43 20.00 -3.00 -15.42
N PHE A 44 20.16 -1.78 -15.90
CA PHE A 44 21.42 -1.05 -15.83
C PHE A 44 21.38 -0.08 -14.65
N ILE A 45 22.21 -0.33 -13.63
CA ILE A 45 22.18 0.40 -12.37
C ILE A 45 23.36 1.35 -12.28
N GLU A 46 23.05 2.63 -12.13
CA GLU A 46 23.96 3.68 -11.73
C GLU A 46 23.92 3.80 -10.20
N GLU A 47 25.04 3.47 -9.55
CA GLU A 47 25.21 3.60 -8.11
C GLU A 47 25.33 5.06 -7.67
N PHE A 48 24.98 5.31 -6.41
CA PHE A 48 25.20 6.62 -5.81
C PHE A 48 26.66 7.07 -5.87
N LEU A 49 26.84 8.39 -6.02
CA LEU A 49 28.12 9.05 -6.28
C LEU A 49 29.17 8.80 -5.19
N ILE A 50 28.73 8.73 -3.92
CA ILE A 50 29.60 8.49 -2.77
C ILE A 50 29.50 7.01 -2.41
N SER A 51 30.56 6.24 -2.69
CA SER A 51 30.59 4.79 -2.47
C SER A 51 30.42 4.36 -1.02
N THR A 52 30.72 5.26 -0.06
CA THR A 52 30.56 5.01 1.37
C THR A 52 29.15 5.30 1.87
N ALA A 53 28.28 5.93 1.08
CA ALA A 53 26.90 6.17 1.49
C ALA A 53 26.17 4.83 1.64
N GLY A 54 25.43 4.65 2.74
CA GLY A 54 24.82 3.36 3.03
C GLY A 54 25.79 2.28 3.53
N ALA A 55 27.08 2.58 3.69
CA ALA A 55 28.07 1.62 4.17
C ALA A 55 28.03 1.49 5.71
N PRO A 56 28.39 0.31 6.26
CA PRO A 56 28.44 0.11 7.70
C PRO A 56 29.60 0.86 8.36
N ILE A 57 29.43 1.21 9.63
CA ILE A 57 30.47 1.84 10.45
C ILE A 57 31.32 0.72 11.06
N GLY A 58 32.34 0.34 10.31
CA GLY A 58 33.26 -0.72 10.69
C GLY A 58 32.85 -2.12 10.22
N PRO A 59 33.80 -3.07 10.23
CA PRO A 59 33.61 -4.40 9.63
C PRO A 59 32.85 -5.39 10.53
N LYS A 60 32.67 -5.06 11.81
CA LYS A 60 32.09 -5.99 12.79
C LYS A 60 30.58 -6.07 12.60
N ARG A 61 30.09 -7.27 12.26
CA ARG A 61 28.69 -7.63 12.45
C ARG A 61 28.44 -7.83 13.93
N ILE A 62 27.35 -7.29 14.45
CA ILE A 62 26.86 -7.68 15.78
C ILE A 62 26.43 -9.14 15.65
N GLY A 63 26.99 -10.01 16.51
CA GLY A 63 26.76 -11.46 16.51
C GLY A 63 25.27 -11.83 16.48
N LYS A 64 24.97 -13.07 16.09
CA LYS A 64 23.63 -13.61 16.30
C LYS A 64 23.36 -13.56 17.81
N GLU A 65 22.23 -12.95 18.19
CA GLU A 65 21.72 -13.15 19.54
C GLU A 65 21.62 -14.65 19.76
N ASP A 66 22.01 -15.12 20.94
CA ASP A 66 21.85 -16.52 21.28
C ASP A 66 20.34 -16.80 21.36
N LEU A 67 19.80 -17.30 20.25
CA LEU A 67 18.37 -17.59 20.13
C LEU A 67 17.95 -18.68 21.13
N HIS A 68 18.87 -19.54 21.54
CA HIS A 68 18.60 -20.55 22.55
C HIS A 68 18.39 -19.89 23.92
N GLU A 69 19.30 -18.99 24.33
CA GLU A 69 19.17 -18.20 25.56
C GLU A 69 17.91 -17.32 25.53
N TYR A 70 17.63 -16.70 24.38
CA TYR A 70 16.40 -15.91 24.17
C TYR A 70 15.15 -16.76 24.38
N LEU A 71 15.05 -17.94 23.74
CA LEU A 71 13.87 -18.81 23.86
C LEU A 71 13.69 -19.31 25.29
N GLN A 72 14.78 -19.64 26.00
CA GLN A 72 14.73 -19.98 27.42
C GLN A 72 14.17 -18.82 28.26
N SER A 73 14.54 -17.57 27.94
CA SER A 73 14.03 -16.38 28.64
C SER A 73 12.52 -16.14 28.44
N CYS A 74 11.92 -16.69 27.37
CA CYS A 74 10.49 -16.58 27.08
C CYS A 74 9.62 -17.55 27.89
N GLY A 75 10.21 -18.39 28.74
CA GLY A 75 9.49 -19.34 29.58
C GLY A 75 8.65 -20.31 28.74
N ARG A 76 7.36 -20.45 29.08
CA ARG A 76 6.43 -21.36 28.38
C ARG A 76 6.31 -21.06 26.88
N LEU A 77 6.50 -19.81 26.47
CA LEU A 77 6.37 -19.39 25.07
C LEU A 77 7.67 -19.53 24.27
N GLY A 78 8.73 -20.08 24.88
CA GLY A 78 9.89 -20.61 24.15
C GLY A 78 9.64 -21.99 23.54
N ASP A 79 8.64 -22.72 24.03
CA ASP A 79 8.19 -23.99 23.49
C ASP A 79 7.29 -23.77 22.25
N PRO A 80 7.57 -24.41 21.10
CA PRO A 80 6.86 -24.17 19.86
C PRO A 80 5.38 -24.60 19.89
N ASP A 81 5.03 -25.66 20.62
CA ASP A 81 3.66 -26.18 20.69
C ASP A 81 2.78 -25.32 21.60
N LEU A 82 3.34 -24.92 22.76
CA LEU A 82 2.67 -23.98 23.67
C LEU A 82 2.52 -22.62 23.00
N PHE A 83 3.56 -22.13 22.32
CA PHE A 83 3.48 -20.90 21.55
C PHE A 83 2.41 -20.97 20.45
N ARG A 84 2.32 -22.08 19.71
CA ARG A 84 1.29 -22.29 18.68
C ARG A 84 -0.13 -22.25 19.29
N THR A 85 -0.31 -22.84 20.47
CA THR A 85 -1.58 -22.76 21.21
C THR A 85 -1.93 -21.32 21.57
N ALA A 86 -0.98 -20.57 22.13
CA ALA A 86 -1.17 -19.15 22.46
C ALA A 86 -1.50 -18.31 21.22
N GLU A 87 -0.79 -18.53 20.11
CA GLU A 87 -1.02 -17.83 18.85
C GLU A 87 -2.42 -18.10 18.30
N ILE A 88 -2.87 -19.36 18.31
CA ILE A 88 -4.21 -19.75 17.86
C ILE A 88 -5.26 -19.05 18.73
N LEU A 89 -5.16 -19.14 20.05
CA LEU A 89 -6.14 -18.53 20.97
C LEU A 89 -6.24 -17.01 20.82
N MET A 90 -5.12 -16.34 20.57
CA MET A 90 -5.10 -14.90 20.31
C MET A 90 -5.60 -14.52 18.91
N SER A 91 -5.81 -15.51 18.04
CA SER A 91 -6.25 -15.33 16.65
C SER A 91 -7.70 -15.72 16.39
N THR A 92 -8.33 -16.51 17.27
CA THR A 92 -9.68 -17.06 17.07
C THR A 92 -10.82 -16.06 17.30
N GLY A 93 -10.52 -14.83 17.69
CA GLY A 93 -11.53 -13.82 18.02
C GLY A 93 -12.33 -14.13 19.30
N LEU A 94 -11.96 -15.18 20.04
CA LEU A 94 -12.61 -15.55 21.30
C LEU A 94 -12.46 -14.43 22.34
N THR A 95 -13.52 -14.18 23.10
CA THR A 95 -13.48 -13.29 24.26
C THR A 95 -12.55 -13.88 25.34
N GLY A 96 -12.16 -13.08 26.35
CA GLY A 96 -11.37 -13.60 27.47
C GLY A 96 -12.06 -14.77 28.20
N THR A 97 -13.39 -14.72 28.30
CA THR A 97 -14.20 -15.83 28.82
C THR A 97 -14.11 -17.05 27.90
N GLY A 98 -14.31 -16.88 26.58
CA GLY A 98 -14.23 -17.97 25.62
C GLY A 98 -12.84 -18.62 25.58
N ARG A 99 -11.75 -17.85 25.71
CA ARG A 99 -10.40 -18.40 25.83
C ARG A 99 -10.20 -19.17 27.14
N THR A 100 -10.76 -18.68 28.25
CA THR A 100 -10.71 -19.38 29.54
C THR A 100 -11.46 -20.72 29.47
N GLU A 101 -12.66 -20.73 28.90
CA GLU A 101 -13.44 -21.96 28.70
C GLU A 101 -12.69 -22.97 27.82
N HIS A 102 -12.05 -22.50 26.75
CA HIS A 102 -11.24 -23.35 25.87
C HIS A 102 -10.04 -23.96 26.60
N LEU A 103 -9.31 -23.15 27.38
CA LEU A 103 -8.16 -23.59 28.20
C LEU A 103 -8.56 -24.58 29.31
N GLN A 104 -9.79 -24.51 29.80
CA GLN A 104 -10.34 -25.43 30.80
C GLN A 104 -10.97 -26.69 30.18
N GLY A 105 -11.00 -26.79 28.84
CA GLY A 105 -11.57 -27.92 28.14
C GLY A 105 -10.77 -29.22 28.36
N PRO A 106 -11.40 -30.40 28.14
CA PRO A 106 -10.77 -31.71 28.39
C PRO A 106 -9.46 -31.92 27.62
N MET A 107 -9.31 -31.26 26.46
CA MET A 107 -8.12 -31.32 25.61
C MET A 107 -6.85 -30.77 26.30
N TYR A 108 -7.00 -29.82 27.22
CA TYR A 108 -5.88 -29.13 27.90
C TYR A 108 -5.76 -29.49 29.39
N THR A 109 -6.65 -30.36 29.90
CA THR A 109 -6.81 -30.62 31.34
C THR A 109 -6.73 -32.09 31.76
N ASP A 110 -6.78 -33.08 30.85
CA ASP A 110 -6.65 -34.49 31.24
C ASP A 110 -5.92 -35.38 30.22
N ARG A 111 -4.79 -35.97 30.65
CA ARG A 111 -4.31 -37.28 30.17
C ARG A 111 -3.67 -38.09 31.31
N GLY A 112 -4.49 -38.57 32.24
CA GLY A 112 -4.27 -39.85 32.91
C GLY A 112 -3.51 -39.84 34.24
N LYS A 113 -4.19 -40.30 35.31
CA LYS A 113 -3.67 -40.85 36.58
C LYS A 113 -2.35 -40.24 37.10
N GLY A 114 -2.38 -38.92 37.25
CA GLY A 114 -1.37 -38.11 37.92
C GLY A 114 -1.71 -36.66 37.57
N LYS A 115 -2.06 -35.83 38.55
CA LYS A 115 -2.53 -34.45 38.30
C LYS A 115 -1.42 -33.61 37.65
N GLU A 116 -1.32 -33.62 36.32
CA GLU A 116 -0.61 -32.57 35.59
C GLU A 116 -1.56 -31.39 35.40
N LYS A 117 -1.16 -30.26 35.97
CA LYS A 117 -1.89 -28.99 35.99
C LYS A 117 -1.93 -28.43 34.57
N ALA A 118 -3.10 -27.94 34.12
CA ALA A 118 -3.22 -27.23 32.84
C ALA A 118 -2.11 -26.17 32.67
N VAL A 119 -1.53 -26.08 31.47
CA VAL A 119 -0.41 -25.15 31.18
C VAL A 119 -0.80 -23.70 31.49
N TRP A 120 -2.02 -23.32 31.12
CA TRP A 120 -2.69 -22.09 31.56
C TRP A 120 -4.07 -22.45 32.11
N TRP A 121 -4.37 -22.02 33.34
CA TRP A 121 -5.68 -22.27 33.95
C TRP A 121 -6.78 -21.34 33.42
N ASN A 122 -6.41 -20.16 32.95
CA ASN A 122 -7.32 -19.14 32.44
C ASN A 122 -6.62 -18.17 31.48
N ASP A 123 -7.42 -17.32 30.82
CA ASP A 123 -6.93 -16.29 29.92
C ASP A 123 -5.92 -15.34 30.56
N ARG A 124 -6.07 -15.04 31.85
CA ARG A 124 -5.15 -14.12 32.54
C ARG A 124 -3.73 -14.68 32.62
N GLU A 125 -3.56 -15.96 32.89
CA GLU A 125 -2.24 -16.60 32.91
C GLU A 125 -1.61 -16.63 31.51
N LEU A 126 -2.38 -16.97 30.49
CA LEU A 126 -1.93 -16.91 29.09
C LEU A 126 -1.46 -15.49 28.72
N LEU A 127 -2.26 -14.49 29.03
CA LEU A 127 -1.95 -13.10 28.73
C LEU A 127 -0.75 -12.57 29.53
N GLN A 128 -0.48 -13.10 30.72
CA GLN A 128 0.72 -12.76 31.51
C GLN A 128 1.99 -13.26 30.82
N ASP A 129 1.99 -14.49 30.31
CA ASP A 129 3.15 -15.03 29.57
C ASP A 129 3.36 -14.26 28.26
N ILE A 130 2.28 -13.94 27.52
CA ILE A 130 2.38 -13.08 26.32
C ILE A 130 2.88 -11.69 26.68
N ASP A 131 2.45 -11.14 27.82
CA ASP A 131 2.89 -9.84 28.29
C ASP A 131 4.36 -9.80 28.73
N ALA A 132 4.95 -10.96 29.03
CA ALA A 132 6.37 -11.11 29.35
C ALA A 132 7.26 -11.23 28.11
N LEU A 133 6.69 -11.55 26.93
CA LEU A 133 7.45 -11.56 25.69
C LEU A 133 8.05 -10.19 25.36
N PRO A 134 9.23 -10.15 24.71
CA PRO A 134 9.78 -8.93 24.15
C PRO A 134 8.80 -8.23 23.20
N LYS A 135 8.65 -6.92 23.36
CA LYS A 135 7.68 -6.11 22.62
C LYS A 135 8.39 -5.14 21.70
N GLY A 136 7.64 -4.66 20.70
CA GLY A 136 8.07 -3.55 19.87
C GLY A 136 8.18 -2.23 20.65
N PRO A 137 8.27 -1.10 19.93
CA PRO A 137 8.34 0.23 20.53
C PRO A 137 7.21 0.48 21.54
N LYS A 138 7.57 0.90 22.75
CA LYS A 138 6.61 1.11 23.85
C LYS A 138 5.66 2.28 23.57
N TRP A 139 4.42 2.14 24.01
CA TRP A 139 3.45 3.24 24.03
C TRP A 139 3.77 4.27 25.11
N VAL A 140 3.59 5.54 24.74
CA VAL A 140 3.78 6.72 25.56
C VAL A 140 2.49 7.55 25.49
N LYS A 141 2.16 8.19 26.61
CA LYS A 141 1.02 9.09 26.72
C LYS A 141 1.53 10.50 26.97
N ASP A 142 0.96 11.46 26.25
CA ASP A 142 1.22 12.87 26.46
C ASP A 142 -0.06 13.68 26.34
N THR A 143 -0.02 14.96 26.69
CA THR A 143 -1.18 15.83 26.67
C THR A 143 -0.91 17.06 25.82
N VAL A 144 -1.83 17.35 24.89
CA VAL A 144 -1.86 18.62 24.16
C VAL A 144 -3.05 19.42 24.63
N THR A 145 -2.87 20.73 24.76
CA THR A 145 -3.95 21.66 25.10
C THR A 145 -4.31 22.47 23.86
N VAL A 146 -5.61 22.54 23.55
CA VAL A 146 -6.17 23.28 22.42
C VAL A 146 -7.33 24.12 22.94
N GLY A 147 -7.58 25.25 22.28
CA GLY A 147 -8.65 26.16 22.66
C GLY A 147 -8.21 27.28 23.58
N GLU A 148 -9.04 28.32 23.62
CA GLU A 148 -8.85 29.53 24.42
C GLU A 148 -10.12 29.80 25.25
N GLY A 149 -9.98 30.51 26.37
CA GLY A 149 -11.08 30.84 27.26
C GLY A 149 -11.88 29.60 27.69
N GLN A 150 -13.20 29.65 27.53
CA GLN A 150 -14.13 28.56 27.88
C GLN A 150 -13.96 27.29 27.03
N TYR A 151 -13.34 27.37 25.85
CA TYR A 151 -13.17 26.23 24.95
C TYR A 151 -11.84 25.48 25.17
N LYS A 152 -11.01 25.97 26.10
CA LYS A 152 -9.70 25.39 26.40
C LYS A 152 -9.86 24.01 27.03
N ARG A 153 -9.36 22.98 26.36
CA ARG A 153 -9.45 21.59 26.82
C ARG A 153 -8.16 20.81 26.53
N ARG A 154 -7.95 19.75 27.30
CA ARG A 154 -6.76 18.89 27.22
C ARG A 154 -7.12 17.60 26.52
N HIS A 155 -6.29 17.19 25.56
CA HIS A 155 -6.43 15.93 24.83
C HIS A 155 -5.23 15.06 25.09
N THR A 156 -5.46 13.76 25.26
CA THR A 156 -4.36 12.81 25.44
C THR A 156 -3.92 12.27 24.09
N VAL A 157 -2.64 12.44 23.76
CA VAL A 157 -2.00 11.86 22.59
C VAL A 157 -1.34 10.55 23.02
N ARG A 158 -1.63 9.46 22.30
CA ARG A 158 -1.07 8.13 22.59
C ARG A 158 -0.24 7.68 21.41
N PHE A 159 1.04 7.44 21.62
CA PHE A 159 1.98 7.18 20.52
C PHE A 159 3.21 6.39 20.95
N ARG A 160 3.94 5.88 19.98
CA ARG A 160 5.24 5.21 20.12
C ARG A 160 6.35 6.13 19.65
N SER A 161 7.54 6.00 20.21
CA SER A 161 8.69 6.78 19.75
C SER A 161 8.97 6.48 18.27
N VAL A 162 8.99 7.52 17.44
CA VAL A 162 9.28 7.41 16.00
C VAL A 162 10.69 6.83 15.78
N LEU A 163 11.66 7.19 16.61
CA LEU A 163 13.03 6.67 16.48
C LEU A 163 13.11 5.17 16.83
N GLU A 164 12.36 4.73 17.84
CA GLU A 164 12.29 3.30 18.18
C GLU A 164 11.57 2.51 17.09
N ALA A 165 10.51 3.07 16.50
CA ALA A 165 9.84 2.46 15.35
C ALA A 165 10.76 2.36 14.12
N VAL A 166 11.58 3.38 13.85
CA VAL A 166 12.62 3.32 12.81
C VAL A 166 13.65 2.24 13.11
N ARG A 167 14.18 2.18 14.34
CA ARG A 167 15.14 1.14 14.76
C ARG A 167 14.55 -0.26 14.62
N HIS A 168 13.29 -0.42 15.01
CA HIS A 168 12.58 -1.69 14.90
C HIS A 168 12.47 -2.15 13.43
N LEU A 169 12.06 -1.25 12.52
CA LEU A 169 11.90 -1.58 11.10
C LEU A 169 13.23 -1.81 10.39
N ILE A 170 14.22 -0.93 10.59
CA ILE A 170 15.50 -1.02 9.88
C ILE A 170 16.35 -2.20 10.39
N GLY A 171 16.19 -2.59 11.66
CA GLY A 171 16.88 -3.71 12.29
C GLY A 171 16.20 -5.07 12.11
N ALA A 172 15.00 -5.12 11.55
CA ALA A 172 14.24 -6.35 11.39
C ALA A 172 14.90 -7.29 10.36
N ARG A 173 15.56 -8.34 10.85
CA ARG A 173 16.28 -9.34 10.04
C ARG A 173 15.45 -9.94 8.90
N ARG A 174 14.15 -10.14 9.12
CA ARG A 174 13.20 -10.63 8.10
C ARG A 174 13.15 -9.79 6.82
N PHE A 175 13.63 -8.54 6.86
CA PHE A 175 13.66 -7.65 5.69
C PHE A 175 15.04 -7.52 5.07
N LYS A 176 16.05 -8.25 5.55
CA LYS A 176 17.46 -8.12 5.12
C LYS A 176 17.63 -8.14 3.60
N ASP A 177 17.01 -9.12 2.94
CA ASP A 177 17.18 -9.30 1.49
C ASP A 177 16.22 -8.42 0.67
N SER A 178 15.33 -7.67 1.34
CA SER A 178 14.34 -6.75 0.76
C SER A 178 14.60 -5.28 1.11
N MET A 179 15.83 -4.96 1.54
CA MET A 179 16.21 -3.61 1.98
C MET A 179 17.29 -2.98 1.08
N ARG A 180 17.27 -1.65 0.96
CA ARG A 180 18.35 -0.85 0.37
C ARG A 180 18.80 0.27 1.32
N TYR A 181 20.11 0.53 1.36
CA TYR A 181 20.73 1.52 2.24
C TYR A 181 21.31 2.72 1.48
N ALA A 182 21.28 2.71 0.15
CA ALA A 182 21.72 3.81 -0.69
C ALA A 182 20.75 3.96 -1.87
N PRO A 183 20.57 5.19 -2.40
CA PRO A 183 19.78 5.39 -3.61
C PRO A 183 20.51 4.83 -4.84
N GLU A 184 19.73 4.46 -5.84
CA GLU A 184 20.21 3.90 -7.10
C GLU A 184 19.51 4.59 -8.26
N ARG A 185 20.11 4.45 -9.45
CA ARG A 185 19.51 4.92 -10.68
C ARG A 185 19.39 3.78 -11.70
N HIS A 186 18.17 3.32 -11.96
CA HIS A 186 17.87 2.25 -12.93
C HIS A 186 17.62 2.76 -14.35
N TRP A 187 18.20 2.08 -15.33
CA TRP A 187 18.15 2.43 -16.75
C TRP A 187 17.87 1.20 -17.61
N THR A 188 17.31 1.44 -18.80
CA THR A 188 17.05 0.41 -19.82
C THR A 188 18.29 -0.04 -20.58
N SER A 189 19.38 0.75 -20.57
CA SER A 189 20.63 0.43 -21.25
C SER A 189 21.84 0.99 -20.52
N GLN A 190 23.03 0.44 -20.82
CA GLN A 190 24.31 0.94 -20.32
C GLN A 190 24.58 2.40 -20.74
N HIS A 191 23.97 2.84 -21.84
CA HIS A 191 24.09 4.21 -22.34
C HIS A 191 23.10 5.19 -21.70
N LYS A 192 22.37 4.77 -20.63
CA LYS A 192 21.38 5.61 -19.92
C LYS A 192 20.29 6.19 -20.83
N THR A 193 19.83 5.42 -21.82
CA THR A 193 18.87 5.89 -22.83
C THR A 193 17.51 6.25 -22.26
N CYS A 194 16.96 5.45 -21.35
CA CYS A 194 15.66 5.71 -20.71
C CYS A 194 15.70 5.32 -19.23
N ARG A 195 15.26 6.25 -18.37
CA ARG A 195 15.19 6.07 -16.91
C ARG A 195 14.00 5.18 -16.53
N LEU A 196 14.21 4.33 -15.52
CA LEU A 196 13.16 3.53 -14.88
C LEU A 196 12.94 3.98 -13.44
N TYR A 197 11.67 4.07 -13.04
CA TYR A 197 11.21 4.40 -11.69
C TYR A 197 10.37 3.24 -11.17
N ASP A 198 10.67 2.79 -9.96
CA ASP A 198 9.98 1.68 -9.31
C ASP A 198 9.87 1.95 -7.81
N GLU A 199 10.99 1.80 -7.09
CA GLU A 199 11.08 1.92 -5.65
C GLU A 199 11.55 3.32 -5.23
N MET A 200 11.39 3.66 -3.96
CA MET A 200 11.79 4.99 -3.47
C MET A 200 13.29 5.28 -3.62
N TRP A 201 14.13 4.24 -3.57
CA TRP A 201 15.57 4.38 -3.82
C TRP A 201 15.90 4.66 -5.29
N SER A 202 14.97 4.39 -6.22
CA SER A 202 15.12 4.74 -7.64
C SER A 202 14.72 6.20 -7.95
N GLY A 203 14.04 6.85 -7.01
CA GLY A 203 13.53 8.21 -7.13
C GLY A 203 14.58 9.30 -6.89
N ASP A 204 14.39 10.44 -7.54
CA ASP A 204 15.27 11.60 -7.44
C ASP A 204 15.27 12.24 -6.04
N TRP A 205 14.19 12.09 -5.26
CA TRP A 205 14.12 12.64 -3.91
C TRP A 205 15.20 12.03 -3.01
N TRP A 206 15.34 10.70 -3.01
CA TRP A 206 16.32 10.03 -2.15
C TRP A 206 17.73 10.38 -2.63
N TRP A 207 17.98 10.34 -3.93
CA TRP A 207 19.27 10.76 -4.49
C TRP A 207 19.69 12.16 -4.04
N ARG A 208 18.79 13.15 -4.16
CA ARG A 208 19.07 14.54 -3.76
C ARG A 208 19.20 14.70 -2.25
N THR A 209 18.36 14.02 -1.48
CA THR A 209 18.39 14.07 0.00
C THR A 209 19.68 13.46 0.52
N GLN A 210 20.08 12.29 0.00
CA GLN A 210 21.35 11.63 0.34
C GLN A 210 22.56 12.51 0.00
N TYR A 211 22.51 13.25 -1.12
CA TYR A 211 23.55 14.22 -1.48
C TYR A 211 23.58 15.45 -0.56
N GLY A 212 22.43 15.83 0.00
CA GLY A 212 22.32 16.91 0.98
C GLY A 212 22.90 16.58 2.35
N ILE A 213 23.02 15.29 2.69
CA ILE A 213 23.67 14.81 3.91
C ILE A 213 25.19 14.93 3.77
N ARG A 214 25.82 15.69 4.67
CA ARG A 214 27.28 15.92 4.65
C ARG A 214 28.10 14.72 5.12
N ASP A 215 27.48 13.82 5.87
CA ASP A 215 28.11 12.58 6.29
C ASP A 215 28.28 11.63 5.11
N ARG A 216 29.54 11.32 4.79
CA ARG A 216 29.91 10.40 3.70
C ARG A 216 29.50 8.95 3.97
N PHE A 217 29.28 8.56 5.22
CA PHE A 217 28.79 7.25 5.63
C PHE A 217 27.29 7.26 5.96
N GLY A 218 26.64 8.42 5.80
CA GLY A 218 25.25 8.60 6.14
C GLY A 218 24.33 7.71 5.30
N THR A 219 23.29 7.19 5.93
CA THR A 219 22.23 6.40 5.31
C THR A 219 20.92 7.13 5.49
N VAL A 220 20.32 7.65 4.42
CA VAL A 220 18.97 8.21 4.53
C VAL A 220 17.96 7.09 4.79
N VAL A 221 17.06 7.33 5.74
CA VAL A 221 15.92 6.47 6.05
C VAL A 221 14.65 7.26 5.72
N PRO A 222 14.07 7.08 4.52
CA PRO A 222 12.88 7.81 4.11
C PRO A 222 11.70 7.35 4.95
N LEU A 223 11.03 8.24 5.69
CA LEU A 223 9.83 7.90 6.46
C LEU A 223 8.60 8.04 5.57
N ILE A 224 7.78 7.00 5.58
CA ILE A 224 6.49 6.94 4.89
C ILE A 224 5.42 6.89 5.97
N VAL A 225 4.68 7.98 6.11
CA VAL A 225 3.67 8.15 7.16
C VAL A 225 2.30 8.11 6.52
N SER A 226 1.32 7.55 7.22
CA SER A 226 -0.08 7.67 6.82
C SER A 226 -0.96 7.87 8.05
N SER A 227 -1.93 8.76 7.93
CA SER A 227 -3.05 8.85 8.87
C SER A 227 -4.33 8.93 8.05
N ASP A 228 -5.42 8.47 8.64
CA ASP A 228 -6.76 8.68 8.12
C ASP A 228 -7.75 8.42 9.26
N GLU A 229 -8.78 9.25 9.38
CA GLU A 229 -9.78 9.12 10.42
C GLU A 229 -10.80 8.06 10.00
N THR A 230 -10.96 7.01 10.80
CA THR A 230 -11.86 5.90 10.48
C THR A 230 -12.95 5.72 11.52
N GLN A 231 -14.15 5.37 11.05
CA GLN A 231 -15.29 5.06 11.91
C GLN A 231 -15.12 3.67 12.51
N LEU A 232 -15.40 3.55 13.80
CA LEU A 232 -15.33 2.27 14.53
C LEU A 232 -16.62 1.45 14.38
N THR A 233 -17.70 2.06 13.91
CA THR A 233 -19.00 1.44 13.64
C THR A 233 -19.54 1.92 12.29
N ASN A 234 -20.58 1.26 11.79
CA ASN A 234 -21.27 1.67 10.54
C ASN A 234 -22.15 2.93 10.73
N ASN A 235 -22.24 3.45 11.94
CA ASN A 235 -22.98 4.68 12.23
C ASN A 235 -22.08 5.89 11.88
N PRO A 236 -22.49 6.79 10.97
CA PRO A 236 -21.72 7.99 10.63
C PRO A 236 -21.39 8.90 11.81
N ASN A 237 -22.23 8.88 12.84
CA ASN A 237 -22.06 9.63 14.10
C ASN A 237 -21.47 8.77 15.22
N GLY A 238 -20.99 7.58 14.88
CA GLY A 238 -20.36 6.63 15.81
C GLY A 238 -18.97 7.08 16.26
N PRO A 239 -18.38 6.37 17.23
CA PRO A 239 -17.04 6.67 17.69
C PRO A 239 -16.02 6.47 16.56
N LYS A 240 -14.97 7.30 16.59
CA LYS A 240 -13.94 7.36 15.56
C LYS A 240 -12.56 7.13 16.18
N ALA A 241 -11.63 6.64 15.37
CA ALA A 241 -10.23 6.60 15.72
C ALA A 241 -9.40 7.17 14.57
N HIS A 242 -8.30 7.85 14.91
CA HIS A 242 -7.39 8.43 13.93
C HIS A 242 -6.01 7.77 14.08
N PRO A 243 -5.80 6.57 13.50
CA PRO A 243 -4.51 5.89 13.54
C PRO A 243 -3.44 6.66 12.77
N LEU A 244 -2.21 6.56 13.25
CA LEU A 244 -1.00 7.03 12.60
C LEU A 244 -0.07 5.85 12.37
N TYR A 245 0.27 5.59 11.10
CA TYR A 245 1.18 4.51 10.70
C TYR A 245 2.51 5.05 10.19
N LEU A 246 3.55 4.23 10.32
CA LEU A 246 4.90 4.51 9.86
C LEU A 246 5.53 3.29 9.18
N SER A 247 6.19 3.52 8.05
CA SER A 247 7.17 2.62 7.46
C SER A 247 8.39 3.40 6.96
N ILE A 248 9.35 2.68 6.40
CA ILE A 248 10.58 3.23 5.84
C ILE A 248 10.72 2.85 4.36
N GLY A 249 11.14 3.80 3.52
CA GLY A 249 11.37 3.61 2.09
C GLY A 249 12.53 2.67 1.76
N ASN A 250 13.35 2.31 2.76
CA ASN A 250 14.39 1.30 2.63
C ASN A 250 13.83 -0.10 2.36
N ILE A 251 12.62 -0.40 2.84
CA ILE A 251 11.97 -1.70 2.63
C ILE A 251 11.24 -1.66 1.28
N SER A 252 11.45 -2.68 0.46
CA SER A 252 10.75 -2.82 -0.83
C SER A 252 9.25 -2.70 -0.68
N LYS A 253 8.60 -2.04 -1.64
CA LYS A 253 7.14 -1.88 -1.63
C LYS A 253 6.42 -3.23 -1.70
N SER A 254 7.03 -4.24 -2.33
CA SER A 254 6.45 -5.60 -2.41
C SER A 254 6.21 -6.23 -1.03
N ILE A 255 7.04 -5.87 -0.04
CA ILE A 255 6.91 -6.26 1.35
C ILE A 255 6.01 -5.28 2.11
N ARG A 256 6.19 -3.96 1.93
CA ARG A 256 5.36 -2.94 2.60
C ARG A 256 3.87 -3.07 2.30
N ARG A 257 3.52 -3.43 1.07
CA ARG A 257 2.13 -3.58 0.59
C ARG A 257 1.44 -4.84 1.13
N ARG A 258 2.14 -5.74 1.84
CA ARG A 258 1.57 -6.95 2.44
C ARG A 258 1.35 -6.71 3.93
N PRO A 259 0.10 -6.52 4.40
CA PRO A 259 -0.17 -6.32 5.84
C PRO A 259 0.41 -7.42 6.73
N THR A 260 0.48 -8.66 6.22
CA THR A 260 1.04 -9.83 6.91
C THR A 260 2.56 -9.77 7.10
N LYS A 261 3.28 -8.92 6.36
CA LYS A 261 4.74 -8.76 6.54
C LYS A 261 5.08 -7.76 7.64
N HIS A 262 4.10 -7.03 8.18
CA HIS A 262 4.27 -6.09 9.29
C HIS A 262 5.40 -5.10 9.07
N ALA A 263 5.51 -4.59 7.84
CA ALA A 263 6.48 -3.55 7.45
C ALA A 263 5.92 -2.12 7.62
N MET A 264 4.64 -1.99 7.99
CA MET A 264 3.99 -0.76 8.43
C MET A 264 3.59 -0.92 9.90
N LEU A 265 4.05 -0.02 10.77
CA LEU A 265 3.74 -0.04 12.20
C LEU A 265 2.69 1.00 12.54
N LEU A 266 1.73 0.65 13.40
CA LEU A 266 0.91 1.64 14.10
C LEU A 266 1.80 2.35 15.13
N ILE A 267 1.98 3.66 15.01
CA ILE A 267 2.79 4.49 15.90
C ILE A 267 1.96 5.45 16.75
N GLY A 268 0.66 5.58 16.51
CA GLY A 268 -0.18 6.48 17.33
C GLY A 268 -1.67 6.36 17.09
N TYR A 269 -2.44 6.79 18.08
CA TYR A 269 -3.84 7.20 17.92
C TYR A 269 -3.91 8.69 18.21
N LEU A 270 -4.18 9.47 17.16
CA LEU A 270 -4.37 10.90 17.26
C LEU A 270 -5.71 11.19 17.95
N PRO A 271 -5.77 12.21 18.83
CA PRO A 271 -7.01 12.60 19.48
C PRO A 271 -8.01 13.17 18.47
N VAL A 272 -9.27 12.76 18.59
CA VAL A 272 -10.40 13.26 17.79
C VAL A 272 -11.34 14.03 18.72
N ASP A 273 -11.66 15.27 18.36
CA ASP A 273 -12.68 16.09 19.01
C ASP A 273 -13.40 16.91 17.95
N THR A 274 -14.73 16.84 17.89
CA THR A 274 -15.53 17.56 16.90
C THR A 274 -15.61 19.07 17.17
N PHE A 275 -15.32 19.50 18.40
CA PHE A 275 -15.47 20.87 18.88
C PHE A 275 -16.88 21.43 18.57
N GLU A 276 -17.92 20.59 18.71
CA GLU A 276 -19.32 20.94 18.42
C GLU A 276 -19.83 22.14 19.22
N ASP A 277 -19.30 22.35 20.42
CA ASP A 277 -19.61 23.50 21.28
C ASP A 277 -19.04 24.83 20.77
N VAL A 278 -18.14 24.79 19.77
CA VAL A 278 -17.59 25.98 19.11
C VAL A 278 -18.45 26.31 17.89
N LEU A 279 -19.30 27.33 18.05
CA LEU A 279 -20.27 27.74 17.02
C LEU A 279 -19.61 28.43 15.81
N ASP A 280 -18.53 29.18 16.03
CA ASP A 280 -17.79 29.85 14.95
C ASP A 280 -16.97 28.82 14.15
N GLU A 281 -17.35 28.62 12.89
CA GLU A 281 -16.75 27.60 12.03
C GLU A 281 -15.25 27.84 11.81
N PHE A 282 -14.82 29.10 11.69
CA PHE A 282 -13.41 29.44 11.49
C PHE A 282 -12.56 29.04 12.70
N THR A 283 -13.02 29.36 13.90
CA THR A 283 -12.37 28.98 15.17
C THR A 283 -12.40 27.47 15.36
N ARG A 284 -13.53 26.82 15.05
CA ARG A 284 -13.65 25.36 15.11
C ARG A 284 -12.61 24.68 14.21
N GLN A 285 -12.52 25.08 12.93
CA GLN A 285 -11.52 24.56 12.00
C GLN A 285 -10.08 24.84 12.45
N ARG A 286 -9.83 26.00 13.08
CA ARG A 286 -8.52 26.30 13.68
C ARG A 286 -8.19 25.32 14.80
N TYR A 287 -9.11 25.05 15.73
CA TYR A 287 -8.87 24.12 16.84
C TYR A 287 -8.66 22.68 16.35
N HIS A 288 -9.41 22.23 15.34
CA HIS A 288 -9.14 20.96 14.65
C HIS A 288 -7.70 20.88 14.14
N GLY A 289 -7.28 21.88 13.36
CA GLY A 289 -5.92 21.91 12.82
C GLY A 289 -4.84 22.02 13.91
N GLU A 290 -5.07 22.81 14.95
CA GLU A 290 -4.16 22.90 16.10
C GLU A 290 -4.04 21.56 16.85
N LEU A 291 -5.15 20.83 17.04
CA LEU A 291 -5.14 19.53 17.68
C LEU A 291 -4.29 18.52 16.89
N LEU A 292 -4.51 18.45 15.58
CA LEU A 292 -3.75 17.59 14.67
C LEU A 292 -2.25 17.95 14.72
N HIS A 293 -1.91 19.22 14.48
CA HIS A 293 -0.53 19.64 14.36
C HIS A 293 0.24 19.60 15.68
N ARG A 294 -0.37 19.96 16.81
CA ARG A 294 0.29 19.83 18.12
C ARG A 294 0.52 18.36 18.48
N SER A 295 -0.41 17.48 18.13
CA SER A 295 -0.27 16.03 18.34
C SER A 295 0.88 15.47 17.51
N LEU A 296 0.91 15.75 16.21
CA LEU A 296 2.00 15.33 15.32
C LEU A 296 3.34 15.95 15.73
N ALA A 297 3.37 17.21 16.16
CA ALA A 297 4.58 17.85 16.65
C ALA A 297 5.14 17.13 17.88
N ARG A 298 4.27 16.62 18.76
CA ARG A 298 4.72 15.84 19.93
C ARG A 298 5.35 14.51 19.53
N ILE A 299 4.74 13.82 18.57
CA ILE A 299 5.19 12.52 18.06
C ILE A 299 6.51 12.64 17.30
N PHE A 300 6.62 13.62 16.41
CA PHE A 300 7.76 13.78 15.51
C PHE A 300 8.87 14.69 16.05
N LYS A 301 8.73 15.26 17.26
CA LYS A 301 9.76 16.09 17.91
C LYS A 301 11.17 15.48 17.85
N PRO A 302 11.38 14.17 18.10
CA PRO A 302 12.72 13.58 18.04
C PRO A 302 13.40 13.67 16.66
N LEU A 303 12.63 13.82 15.57
CA LEU A 303 13.18 13.97 14.22
C LEU A 303 13.86 15.32 13.97
N GLN A 304 13.62 16.33 14.80
CA GLN A 304 14.31 17.63 14.67
C GLN A 304 15.83 17.47 14.77
N THR A 305 16.28 16.68 15.75
CA THR A 305 17.70 16.37 15.95
C THR A 305 18.14 15.21 15.07
N ALA A 306 17.38 14.10 15.07
CA ALA A 306 17.80 12.88 14.36
C ALA A 306 17.92 13.05 12.84
N SER A 307 17.07 13.87 12.21
CA SER A 307 17.17 14.17 10.77
C SER A 307 18.38 15.04 10.43
N ALA A 308 18.86 15.86 11.37
CA ALA A 308 19.97 16.78 11.14
C ALA A 308 21.33 16.16 11.46
N GLU A 309 21.42 15.46 12.59
CA GLU A 309 22.68 14.95 13.13
C GLU A 309 22.91 13.48 12.75
N GLY A 310 21.83 12.71 12.56
CA GLY A 310 21.86 11.28 12.38
C GLY A 310 21.84 10.52 13.72
N ILE A 311 21.54 9.22 13.66
CA ILE A 311 21.60 8.31 14.81
C ILE A 311 22.23 6.98 14.40
N PHE A 312 22.89 6.28 15.31
CA PHE A 312 23.35 4.91 15.03
C PHE A 312 22.22 3.91 15.21
N ALA A 313 22.10 2.99 14.24
CA ALA A 313 21.13 1.90 14.29
C ALA A 313 21.73 0.60 13.76
N ARG A 314 21.39 -0.53 14.41
CA ARG A 314 21.62 -1.86 13.86
C ARG A 314 20.62 -2.09 12.72
N CYS A 315 21.12 -2.54 11.59
CA CYS A 315 20.35 -2.84 10.40
C CYS A 315 20.08 -4.35 10.28
N ALA A 316 19.12 -4.71 9.44
CA ALA A 316 18.66 -6.07 9.20
C ALA A 316 19.77 -7.05 8.76
N ASP A 317 20.84 -6.53 8.13
CA ASP A 317 22.02 -7.29 7.73
C ASP A 317 23.06 -7.52 8.84
N GLY A 318 22.78 -7.03 10.06
CA GLY A 318 23.61 -7.20 11.24
C GLY A 318 24.69 -6.15 11.46
N TYR A 319 24.82 -5.18 10.56
CA TYR A 319 25.76 -4.07 10.71
C TYR A 319 25.14 -2.86 11.39
N VAL A 320 25.99 -1.96 11.90
CA VAL A 320 25.58 -0.65 12.41
C VAL A 320 25.83 0.41 11.34
N ARG A 321 24.83 1.27 11.10
CA ARG A 321 24.92 2.41 10.18
C ARG A 321 24.58 3.71 10.88
N HIS A 322 25.13 4.82 10.37
CA HIS A 322 24.70 6.16 10.76
C HIS A 322 23.51 6.54 9.89
N ILE A 323 22.32 6.57 10.49
CA ILE A 323 21.07 6.73 9.77
C ILE A 323 20.46 8.11 9.99
N TYR A 324 19.86 8.67 8.94
CA TYR A 324 19.18 9.96 8.92
C TYR A 324 17.70 9.74 8.59
N PRO A 325 16.83 9.55 9.61
CA PRO A 325 15.39 9.38 9.39
C PRO A 325 14.76 10.70 8.95
N ILE A 326 14.23 10.76 7.73
CA ILE A 326 13.69 12.00 7.13
C ILE A 326 12.30 11.74 6.59
N LEU A 327 11.33 12.61 6.91
CA LEU A 327 9.98 12.53 6.35
C LEU A 327 10.01 12.69 4.83
N ALA A 328 9.68 11.62 4.12
CA ALA A 328 9.75 11.53 2.67
C ALA A 328 8.37 11.55 2.03
N SER A 329 7.41 10.84 2.64
CA SER A 329 6.05 10.70 2.13
C SER A 329 5.03 10.76 3.27
N TYR A 330 3.91 11.43 3.00
CA TYR A 330 2.71 11.42 3.83
C TYR A 330 1.50 11.06 2.97
N ILE A 331 0.96 9.86 3.21
CA ILE A 331 -0.21 9.31 2.53
C ILE A 331 -1.45 9.78 3.26
N ALA A 332 -2.31 10.51 2.55
CA ALA A 332 -3.55 11.08 3.06
C ALA A 332 -4.49 11.38 1.89
N ASP A 333 -5.79 11.48 2.17
CA ASP A 333 -6.79 11.89 1.19
C ASP A 333 -6.79 13.43 0.98
N TRP A 334 -7.59 13.95 0.05
CA TRP A 334 -7.52 15.38 -0.29
C TRP A 334 -7.83 16.33 0.88
N PRO A 335 -8.94 16.18 1.62
CA PRO A 335 -9.20 16.94 2.84
C PRO A 335 -8.02 16.93 3.82
N GLU A 336 -7.50 15.74 4.15
CA GLU A 336 -6.45 15.61 5.15
C GLU A 336 -5.09 16.14 4.64
N GLN A 337 -4.78 15.96 3.34
CA GLN A 337 -3.62 16.61 2.70
C GLN A 337 -3.63 18.13 2.88
N ASN A 338 -4.81 18.75 2.79
CA ASN A 338 -4.95 20.19 3.01
C ASN A 338 -4.78 20.57 4.48
N ASP A 339 -5.34 19.77 5.39
CA ASP A 339 -5.20 20.01 6.83
C ASP A 339 -3.72 19.96 7.24
N LEU A 340 -3.00 18.92 6.81
CA LEU A 340 -1.58 18.70 7.07
C LEU A 340 -0.65 19.73 6.41
N ALA A 341 -0.99 20.21 5.20
CA ALA A 341 -0.23 21.27 4.51
C ALA A 341 -0.60 22.68 4.99
N CYS A 342 -1.53 22.80 5.94
CA CYS A 342 -2.11 24.06 6.39
C CYS A 342 -2.76 24.86 5.25
N THR A 343 -3.30 24.21 4.22
CA THR A 343 -3.99 24.87 3.12
C THR A 343 -5.51 24.78 3.27
N THR A 344 -6.21 25.78 2.73
CA THR A 344 -7.66 25.69 2.52
C THR A 344 -7.96 24.68 1.42
N GLN A 345 -9.15 24.06 1.42
CA GLN A 345 -9.56 23.15 0.34
C GLN A 345 -9.64 23.85 -1.04
N SER A 346 -9.67 25.20 -1.06
CA SER A 346 -9.58 26.04 -2.26
C SER A 346 -8.16 26.24 -2.80
N GLY A 347 -7.10 25.87 -2.07
CA GLY A 347 -5.72 25.81 -2.53
C GLY A 347 -5.26 24.37 -2.86
N CYS A 348 -4.26 24.22 -3.73
CA CYS A 348 -3.54 22.95 -3.83
C CYS A 348 -2.51 22.86 -2.69
N PRO A 349 -2.36 21.72 -2.00
CA PRO A 349 -1.36 21.58 -0.94
C PRO A 349 0.08 21.39 -1.47
N LYS A 350 0.23 21.14 -2.78
CA LYS A 350 1.53 20.91 -3.45
C LYS A 350 2.05 22.10 -4.25
N CYS A 351 1.15 22.84 -4.90
CA CYS A 351 1.50 23.96 -5.78
C CYS A 351 0.66 25.21 -5.48
N LEU A 352 1.02 26.32 -6.11
CA LEU A 352 0.36 27.62 -5.93
C LEU A 352 -0.91 27.77 -6.78
N GLN A 353 -1.41 26.70 -7.43
CA GLN A 353 -2.64 26.76 -8.21
C GLN A 353 -3.85 27.01 -7.29
N LYS A 354 -4.50 28.14 -7.52
CA LYS A 354 -5.79 28.48 -6.88
C LYS A 354 -6.92 27.68 -7.52
N ARG A 355 -8.08 27.65 -6.86
CA ARG A 355 -9.29 27.02 -7.38
C ARG A 355 -9.56 27.37 -8.85
N ALA A 356 -9.53 28.66 -9.18
CA ALA A 356 -9.62 29.11 -10.56
C ALA A 356 -8.43 28.60 -11.38
N GLY A 357 -8.69 27.91 -12.49
CA GLY A 357 -7.66 27.35 -13.38
C GLY A 357 -7.23 25.92 -13.06
N ARG A 358 -7.70 25.29 -11.98
CA ARG A 358 -7.40 23.87 -11.67
C ARG A 358 -7.80 22.92 -12.79
N GLY A 359 -8.89 23.21 -13.48
CA GLY A 359 -9.40 22.38 -14.56
C GLY A 359 -8.58 22.48 -15.84
N GLN A 360 -7.54 23.30 -15.91
CA GLN A 360 -6.77 23.59 -17.13
C GLN A 360 -5.47 22.77 -17.26
N GLY A 361 -5.28 21.75 -16.43
CA GLY A 361 -4.19 20.77 -16.57
C GLY A 361 -2.88 21.11 -15.88
N GLY A 362 -2.81 22.24 -15.16
CA GLY A 362 -1.84 22.45 -14.06
C GLY A 362 -0.35 22.51 -14.40
N ARG A 363 0.08 22.25 -15.65
CA ARG A 363 1.51 22.06 -16.02
C ARG A 363 2.45 23.22 -15.68
N CYS A 364 1.94 24.42 -15.43
CA CYS A 364 2.75 25.61 -15.17
C CYS A 364 2.67 26.10 -13.72
N ALA A 365 1.98 25.40 -12.82
CA ALA A 365 1.83 25.85 -11.44
C ALA A 365 3.13 25.62 -10.64
N LYS A 366 3.71 26.69 -10.12
CA LYS A 366 4.91 26.62 -9.27
C LYS A 366 4.62 25.80 -8.02
N LEU A 367 5.51 24.85 -7.70
CA LEU A 367 5.45 24.07 -6.46
C LEU A 367 5.61 24.99 -5.24
N ARG A 368 4.97 24.61 -4.13
CA ARG A 368 5.11 25.31 -2.86
C ARG A 368 6.50 25.12 -2.30
N LYS A 369 7.02 26.19 -1.70
CA LYS A 369 8.25 26.16 -0.92
C LYS A 369 7.90 26.22 0.55
N GLN A 370 8.53 25.34 1.33
CA GLN A 370 8.39 25.31 2.78
C GLN A 370 8.64 26.69 3.41
N THR A 371 9.69 27.40 2.95
CA THR A 371 10.08 28.73 3.44
C THR A 371 8.96 29.75 3.30
N ASP A 372 8.29 29.78 2.16
CA ASP A 372 7.25 30.77 1.86
C ASP A 372 6.01 30.53 2.73
N THR A 373 5.66 29.25 2.92
CA THR A 373 4.55 28.85 3.81
C THR A 373 4.85 29.18 5.28
N ILE A 374 6.03 28.82 5.79
CA ILE A 374 6.42 29.13 7.18
C ILE A 374 6.47 30.65 7.41
N THR A 375 7.01 31.41 6.44
CA THR A 375 7.10 32.87 6.54
C THR A 375 5.72 33.50 6.65
N ALA A 376 4.77 33.09 5.82
CA ALA A 376 3.39 33.58 5.88
C ALA A 376 2.70 33.22 7.20
N LEU A 377 2.90 32.00 7.70
CA LEU A 377 2.31 31.56 8.98
C LEU A 377 2.91 32.33 10.16
N ARG A 378 4.23 32.58 10.18
CA ARG A 378 4.89 33.40 11.20
C ARG A 378 4.43 34.85 11.17
N ALA A 379 4.29 35.45 9.99
CA ALA A 379 3.74 36.79 9.83
C ALA A 379 2.32 36.89 10.41
N TYR A 380 1.47 35.91 10.11
CA TYR A 380 0.13 35.81 10.70
C TYR A 380 0.18 35.63 12.22
N GLN A 381 1.09 34.83 12.77
CA GLN A 381 1.19 34.66 14.22
C GLN A 381 1.50 35.97 14.95
N GLN A 382 2.29 36.85 14.33
CA GLN A 382 2.66 38.17 14.86
C GLN A 382 1.53 39.19 14.66
N SER A 383 0.96 39.27 13.45
CA SER A 383 0.01 40.33 13.08
C SER A 383 -1.45 39.99 13.39
N LYS A 384 -1.79 38.69 13.45
CA LYS A 384 -3.15 38.12 13.46
C LYS A 384 -4.04 38.54 12.29
N ARG A 385 -3.47 39.09 11.21
CA ARG A 385 -4.23 39.56 10.03
C ARG A 385 -4.45 38.43 9.02
N PRO A 386 -5.71 38.10 8.65
CA PRO A 386 -5.98 37.07 7.64
C PRO A 386 -5.36 37.33 6.26
N ALA A 387 -5.03 38.59 5.95
CA ALA A 387 -4.38 38.98 4.70
C ALA A 387 -3.02 38.27 4.49
N ASP A 388 -2.28 38.00 5.56
CA ASP A 388 -0.97 37.35 5.50
C ASP A 388 -1.08 35.89 5.01
N LEU A 389 -2.24 35.25 5.21
CA LEU A 389 -2.51 33.86 4.80
C LEU A 389 -3.15 33.75 3.41
N LYS A 390 -3.89 34.78 2.99
CA LYS A 390 -4.74 34.78 1.79
C LYS A 390 -3.95 34.61 0.49
N ALA A 391 -2.71 35.10 0.42
CA ALA A 391 -1.88 34.99 -0.78
C ALA A 391 -1.58 33.53 -1.15
N LEU A 392 -1.37 32.68 -0.13
CA LEU A 392 -0.99 31.28 -0.25
C LEU A 392 -2.13 30.30 0.08
N ASP A 393 -3.35 30.82 0.30
CA ASP A 393 -4.54 30.04 0.68
C ASP A 393 -4.32 29.17 1.92
N LEU A 394 -3.72 29.74 2.97
CA LEU A 394 -3.32 29.02 4.20
C LEU A 394 -4.35 29.13 5.34
N ARG A 395 -4.26 28.19 6.28
CA ARG A 395 -5.02 28.12 7.54
C ARG A 395 -4.19 28.57 8.74
N PRO A 396 -4.83 29.08 9.82
CA PRO A 396 -4.16 29.86 10.87
C PRO A 396 -3.57 29.02 12.01
N TYR A 397 -2.69 28.06 11.72
CA TYR A 397 -2.05 27.23 12.75
C TYR A 397 -0.59 26.86 12.42
N VAL A 398 0.18 26.46 13.43
CA VAL A 398 1.60 26.12 13.28
C VAL A 398 1.73 24.69 12.75
N PRO A 399 2.45 24.44 11.65
CA PRO A 399 2.66 23.10 11.15
C PRO A 399 3.65 22.33 12.01
N PHE A 400 3.40 21.04 12.22
CA PHE A 400 4.33 20.14 12.92
C PHE A 400 5.69 20.00 12.23
N TRP A 401 5.71 20.18 10.90
CA TRP A 401 6.89 20.04 10.04
C TRP A 401 7.71 21.34 9.92
N ALA A 402 7.32 22.42 10.59
CA ALA A 402 7.98 23.73 10.47
C ALA A 402 9.46 23.70 10.88
N GLU A 403 9.82 22.81 11.80
CA GLU A 403 11.16 22.69 12.37
C GLU A 403 11.88 21.41 11.93
N LEU A 404 11.29 20.61 11.03
CA LEU A 404 11.91 19.38 10.56
C LEU A 404 12.96 19.68 9.48
N PRO A 405 14.23 19.26 9.67
CA PRO A 405 15.28 19.40 8.66
C PRO A 405 14.96 18.64 7.39
N HIS A 406 15.41 19.15 6.24
CA HIS A 406 15.31 18.49 4.94
C HIS A 406 13.88 18.20 4.43
N VAL A 407 12.84 18.73 5.07
CA VAL A 407 11.43 18.49 4.71
C VAL A 407 10.87 19.65 3.90
N ASN A 408 10.30 19.39 2.73
CA ASN A 408 9.32 20.29 2.10
C ASN A 408 7.98 19.57 2.06
N PHE A 409 7.04 19.96 2.94
CA PHE A 409 5.85 19.15 3.19
C PHE A 409 4.96 18.96 1.96
N GLY A 410 4.83 19.99 1.10
CA GLY A 410 4.07 19.87 -0.15
C GLY A 410 4.63 18.81 -1.11
N SER A 411 5.94 18.53 -1.05
CA SER A 411 6.60 17.46 -1.80
C SER A 411 6.48 16.08 -1.12
N CYS A 412 6.11 16.03 0.17
CA CYS A 412 5.88 14.78 0.89
C CYS A 412 4.49 14.20 0.58
N LEU A 413 3.54 15.03 0.16
CA LEU A 413 2.19 14.57 -0.15
C LEU A 413 2.18 13.75 -1.42
N THR A 414 1.66 12.52 -1.37
CA THR A 414 1.69 11.61 -2.51
C THR A 414 0.40 11.61 -3.34
N PRO A 415 0.49 11.23 -4.62
CA PRO A 415 -0.66 10.80 -5.40
C PRO A 415 -1.42 9.68 -4.69
N ASP A 416 -2.73 9.64 -4.90
CA ASP A 416 -3.56 8.61 -4.30
C ASP A 416 -4.45 7.91 -5.33
N LEU A 417 -4.07 6.68 -5.68
CA LEU A 417 -4.76 5.85 -6.66
C LEU A 417 -6.23 5.61 -6.28
N LEU A 418 -6.51 5.35 -5.00
CA LEU A 418 -7.86 5.05 -4.55
C LEU A 418 -8.78 6.29 -4.59
N HIS A 419 -8.46 7.34 -3.82
CA HIS A 419 -9.39 8.46 -3.69
C HIS A 419 -9.33 9.44 -4.87
N GLN A 420 -8.25 9.48 -5.67
CA GLN A 420 -8.15 10.39 -6.82
C GLN A 420 -8.53 9.74 -8.14
N LEU A 421 -8.18 8.47 -8.39
CA LEU A 421 -8.54 7.78 -9.64
C LEU A 421 -9.81 6.95 -9.48
N TYR A 422 -9.80 5.88 -8.66
CA TYR A 422 -10.91 4.93 -8.56
C TYR A 422 -12.20 5.54 -7.99
N ILE A 423 -12.18 5.99 -6.75
CA ILE A 423 -13.35 6.62 -6.09
C ILE A 423 -13.42 8.11 -6.47
N GLY A 424 -12.38 8.63 -7.14
CA GLY A 424 -12.28 9.99 -7.61
C GLY A 424 -12.80 10.21 -9.03
N MET A 425 -11.87 10.28 -9.98
CA MET A 425 -12.15 10.63 -11.37
C MET A 425 -13.08 9.64 -12.06
N TYR A 426 -12.99 8.35 -11.74
CA TYR A 426 -13.89 7.34 -12.31
C TYR A 426 -15.34 7.54 -11.87
N THR A 427 -15.60 7.93 -10.61
CA THR A 427 -16.95 8.31 -10.16
C THR A 427 -17.54 9.43 -11.01
N HIS A 428 -16.73 10.44 -11.36
CA HIS A 428 -17.16 11.51 -12.26
C HIS A 428 -17.40 11.00 -13.68
N ALA A 429 -16.49 10.18 -14.22
CA ALA A 429 -16.64 9.59 -15.54
C ALA A 429 -17.91 8.75 -15.68
N ARG A 430 -18.21 7.90 -14.68
CA ARG A 430 -19.44 7.12 -14.62
C ARG A 430 -20.67 8.03 -14.61
N ASN A 431 -20.67 9.06 -13.78
CA ASN A 431 -21.80 10.01 -13.71
C ASN A 431 -22.01 10.73 -15.05
N TRP A 432 -20.94 11.09 -15.76
CA TRP A 432 -21.05 11.68 -17.09
C TRP A 432 -21.69 10.73 -18.10
N VAL A 433 -21.27 9.47 -18.10
CA VAL A 433 -21.86 8.42 -18.95
C VAL A 433 -23.31 8.13 -18.55
N GLU A 434 -23.62 8.13 -17.25
CA GLU A 434 -24.98 7.95 -16.75
C GLU A 434 -25.92 9.06 -17.22
N ILE A 435 -25.46 10.32 -17.22
CA ILE A 435 -26.22 11.45 -17.76
C ILE A 435 -26.40 11.32 -19.28
N LEU A 436 -25.36 10.86 -19.98
CA LEU A 436 -25.39 10.69 -21.44
C LEU A 436 -26.36 9.58 -21.89
N LEU A 437 -26.29 8.40 -21.27
CA LEU A 437 -27.05 7.21 -21.68
C LEU A 437 -28.40 7.08 -20.96
N GLY A 438 -28.50 7.63 -19.75
CA GLY A 438 -29.55 7.32 -18.80
C GLY A 438 -29.26 6.05 -17.98
N THR A 439 -29.71 6.04 -16.73
CA THR A 439 -29.51 4.96 -15.75
C THR A 439 -29.94 3.58 -16.27
N LYS A 440 -31.05 3.50 -17.00
CA LYS A 440 -31.58 2.22 -17.53
C LYS A 440 -30.63 1.61 -18.56
N GLU A 441 -30.15 2.42 -19.50
CA GLU A 441 -29.26 1.96 -20.58
C GLU A 441 -27.87 1.62 -20.02
N LEU A 442 -27.35 2.42 -19.10
CA LEU A 442 -26.09 2.13 -18.42
C LEU A 442 -26.12 0.74 -17.75
N ASN A 443 -27.18 0.43 -17.00
CA ASN A 443 -27.35 -0.88 -16.39
C ASN A 443 -27.48 -1.99 -17.43
N LYS A 444 -28.25 -1.77 -18.50
CA LYS A 444 -28.42 -2.74 -19.58
C LYS A 444 -27.09 -3.13 -20.20
N ARG A 445 -26.19 -2.17 -20.42
CA ARG A 445 -24.86 -2.42 -20.98
C ARG A 445 -23.96 -3.22 -20.04
N PHE A 446 -23.93 -2.86 -18.75
CA PHE A 446 -23.19 -3.64 -17.76
C PHE A 446 -23.72 -5.07 -17.60
N MET A 447 -25.04 -5.27 -17.68
CA MET A 447 -25.66 -6.60 -17.69
C MET A 447 -25.36 -7.39 -18.97
N ALA A 448 -25.16 -6.71 -20.10
CA ALA A 448 -24.86 -7.33 -21.39
C ALA A 448 -23.37 -7.68 -21.55
N MET A 449 -22.49 -7.21 -20.66
CA MET A 449 -21.07 -7.55 -20.72
C MET A 449 -20.89 -9.06 -20.56
N PRO A 450 -20.16 -9.73 -21.47
CA PRO A 450 -19.92 -11.16 -21.34
C PRO A 450 -19.17 -11.45 -20.04
N GLY A 451 -19.59 -12.51 -19.35
CA GLY A 451 -18.82 -13.01 -18.20
C GLY A 451 -17.45 -13.52 -18.65
N ALA A 452 -16.43 -13.27 -17.86
CA ALA A 452 -15.08 -13.81 -18.06
C ALA A 452 -14.50 -14.23 -16.70
N GLN A 453 -13.56 -15.18 -16.73
CA GLN A 453 -12.83 -15.58 -15.52
C GLN A 453 -12.12 -14.36 -14.92
N ASP A 454 -12.22 -14.18 -13.59
CA ASP A 454 -11.68 -13.04 -12.83
C ASP A 454 -12.25 -11.65 -13.21
N LEU A 455 -13.35 -11.61 -13.95
CA LEU A 455 -14.11 -10.40 -14.25
C LEU A 455 -15.51 -10.48 -13.63
N ARG A 456 -15.82 -9.57 -12.70
CA ARG A 456 -17.15 -9.53 -12.08
C ARG A 456 -18.21 -9.18 -13.11
N HIS A 457 -19.21 -10.05 -13.23
CA HIS A 457 -20.38 -9.82 -14.07
C HIS A 457 -21.51 -9.15 -13.26
N PHE A 458 -21.98 -7.99 -13.73
CA PHE A 458 -22.97 -7.15 -13.03
C PHE A 458 -24.41 -7.52 -13.44
N LYS A 459 -24.89 -8.68 -12.96
CA LYS A 459 -26.22 -9.23 -13.31
C LYS A 459 -27.42 -8.31 -13.05
N LYS A 460 -27.30 -7.39 -12.09
CA LYS A 460 -28.36 -6.44 -11.70
C LYS A 460 -28.03 -5.00 -12.13
N GLY A 461 -27.07 -4.83 -13.03
CA GLY A 461 -26.48 -3.54 -13.34
C GLY A 461 -25.61 -3.02 -12.20
N VAL A 462 -25.27 -1.74 -12.27
CA VAL A 462 -24.34 -1.08 -11.36
C VAL A 462 -25.03 -0.05 -10.48
N THR A 463 -26.04 0.69 -10.97
CA THR A 463 -26.53 1.90 -10.28
C THR A 463 -27.25 1.65 -8.96
N GLY A 464 -27.61 0.40 -8.64
CA GLY A 464 -28.17 0.01 -7.34
C GLY A 464 -27.13 -0.17 -6.23
N LEU A 465 -25.84 -0.20 -6.56
CA LEU A 465 -24.76 -0.35 -5.59
C LEU A 465 -24.54 0.99 -4.85
N LYS A 466 -24.93 1.02 -3.58
CA LYS A 466 -24.67 2.16 -2.68
C LYS A 466 -23.30 1.97 -2.02
N ALA A 467 -22.45 2.99 -2.07
CA ALA A 467 -21.12 3.02 -1.44
C ALA A 467 -20.20 1.86 -1.85
N TRP A 468 -19.80 1.87 -3.11
CA TRP A 468 -18.89 0.91 -3.75
C TRP A 468 -17.54 0.82 -3.06
N THR A 469 -17.04 -0.41 -2.95
CA THR A 469 -15.67 -0.69 -2.50
C THR A 469 -14.64 -0.38 -3.60
N GLY A 470 -13.37 -0.25 -3.23
CA GLY A 470 -12.27 -0.10 -4.20
C GLY A 470 -12.23 -1.27 -5.21
N ARG A 471 -12.54 -2.50 -4.76
CA ARG A 471 -12.61 -3.70 -5.62
C ARG A 471 -13.70 -3.56 -6.68
N GLU A 472 -14.90 -3.12 -6.30
CA GLU A 472 -16.01 -2.89 -7.23
C GLU A 472 -15.68 -1.82 -8.27
N SER A 473 -15.05 -0.73 -7.84
CA SER A 473 -14.61 0.34 -8.74
C SER A 473 -13.64 -0.18 -9.81
N ARG A 474 -12.70 -1.04 -9.41
CA ARG A 474 -11.73 -1.67 -10.31
C ARG A 474 -12.38 -2.61 -11.33
N ASP A 475 -13.31 -3.46 -10.88
CA ASP A 475 -14.00 -4.40 -11.77
C ASP A 475 -14.89 -3.71 -12.80
N MET A 476 -15.54 -2.61 -12.41
CA MET A 476 -16.30 -1.80 -13.37
C MET A 476 -15.39 -1.06 -14.35
N MET A 477 -14.27 -0.48 -13.89
CA MET A 477 -13.32 0.21 -14.76
C MET A 477 -12.79 -0.68 -15.89
N ARG A 478 -12.57 -1.99 -15.62
CA ARG A 478 -12.17 -2.98 -16.62
C ARG A 478 -13.19 -3.15 -17.76
N GLN A 479 -14.46 -2.86 -17.49
CA GLN A 479 -15.58 -3.02 -18.43
C GLN A 479 -16.10 -1.67 -18.94
N PHE A 480 -15.57 -0.56 -18.44
CA PHE A 480 -16.22 0.74 -18.59
C PHE A 480 -16.14 1.32 -19.99
N LEU A 481 -15.02 1.13 -20.70
CA LEU A 481 -14.86 1.72 -22.03
C LEU A 481 -15.90 1.19 -23.04
N PRO A 482 -16.12 -0.14 -23.19
CA PRO A 482 -17.20 -0.66 -24.03
C PRO A 482 -18.60 -0.17 -23.61
N VAL A 483 -18.84 -0.01 -22.31
CA VAL A 483 -20.11 0.49 -21.79
C VAL A 483 -20.33 1.97 -22.14
N ALA A 484 -19.27 2.78 -22.04
CA ALA A 484 -19.30 4.22 -22.23
C ALA A 484 -19.36 4.67 -23.70
N ILE A 485 -18.92 3.82 -24.64
CA ILE A 485 -18.96 4.14 -26.07
C ILE A 485 -20.40 4.07 -26.57
N ASP A 486 -20.85 5.15 -27.20
CA ASP A 486 -22.18 5.24 -27.79
C ASP A 486 -22.10 5.87 -29.18
N ALA A 487 -22.87 5.33 -30.13
CA ALA A 487 -22.85 5.81 -31.51
C ALA A 487 -23.37 7.25 -31.66
N GLN A 488 -24.16 7.74 -30.70
CA GLN A 488 -24.69 9.10 -30.66
C GLN A 488 -23.77 10.07 -29.89
N ALA A 489 -22.72 9.56 -29.23
CA ALA A 489 -21.73 10.39 -28.57
C ALA A 489 -20.66 10.87 -29.57
N PRO A 490 -20.19 12.13 -29.47
CA PRO A 490 -19.05 12.59 -30.25
C PRO A 490 -17.82 11.70 -30.02
N PRO A 491 -16.99 11.42 -31.05
CA PRO A 491 -15.76 10.65 -30.89
C PRO A 491 -14.84 11.17 -29.76
N GLU A 492 -14.84 12.49 -29.55
CA GLU A 492 -14.08 13.17 -28.50
C GLU A 492 -14.51 12.73 -27.09
N PHE A 493 -15.79 12.36 -26.88
CA PHE A 493 -16.26 11.84 -25.60
C PHE A 493 -15.63 10.48 -25.30
N ALA A 494 -15.61 9.57 -26.29
CA ALA A 494 -14.96 8.27 -26.15
C ALA A 494 -13.44 8.43 -25.95
N GLU A 495 -12.80 9.33 -26.69
CA GLU A 495 -11.37 9.65 -26.55
C GLU A 495 -11.05 10.21 -25.15
N MET A 496 -11.92 11.06 -24.61
CA MET A 496 -11.80 11.60 -23.25
C MET A 496 -11.85 10.47 -22.21
N ILE A 497 -12.87 9.60 -22.27
CA ILE A 497 -13.03 8.48 -21.33
C ILE A 497 -11.83 7.53 -21.43
N ARG A 498 -11.44 7.16 -22.66
CA ARG A 498 -10.26 6.31 -22.89
C ARG A 498 -8.99 6.93 -22.32
N SER A 499 -8.75 8.21 -22.54
CA SER A 499 -7.55 8.89 -22.02
C SER A 499 -7.46 8.85 -20.50
N LEU A 500 -8.60 8.99 -19.81
CA LEU A 500 -8.65 8.88 -18.35
C LEU A 500 -8.41 7.45 -17.86
N LEU A 501 -8.98 6.45 -18.55
CA LEU A 501 -8.79 5.04 -18.21
C LEU A 501 -7.33 4.61 -18.45
N ASP A 502 -6.77 4.93 -19.62
CA ASP A 502 -5.39 4.61 -19.97
C ASP A 502 -4.40 5.29 -19.01
N PHE A 503 -4.63 6.55 -18.65
CA PHE A 503 -3.84 7.24 -17.61
C PHE A 503 -3.93 6.48 -16.27
N SER A 504 -5.14 6.07 -15.90
CA SER A 504 -5.36 5.34 -14.65
C SER A 504 -4.63 4.00 -14.66
N TYR A 505 -4.65 3.26 -15.77
CA TYR A 505 -3.92 1.99 -15.88
C TYR A 505 -2.40 2.18 -15.81
N LEU A 506 -1.84 3.18 -16.51
CA LEU A 506 -0.41 3.51 -16.40
C LEU A 506 -0.02 3.90 -14.98
N ALA A 507 -0.84 4.71 -14.29
CA ALA A 507 -0.56 5.10 -12.90
C ALA A 507 -0.48 3.91 -11.92
N HIS A 508 -1.04 2.74 -12.27
CA HIS A 508 -0.95 1.49 -11.50
C HIS A 508 0.23 0.60 -11.90
N GLY A 509 1.06 1.02 -12.85
CA GLY A 509 2.27 0.31 -13.24
C GLY A 509 3.18 0.11 -12.03
N ALA A 510 3.61 -1.14 -11.80
CA ALA A 510 4.57 -1.44 -10.74
C ALA A 510 6.01 -1.04 -11.12
N GLN A 511 6.25 -0.62 -12.36
CA GLN A 511 7.45 0.10 -12.79
C GLN A 511 7.03 1.02 -13.94
N LEU A 512 7.62 2.21 -14.04
CA LEU A 512 7.36 3.18 -15.11
C LEU A 512 8.65 3.78 -15.65
N SER A 513 8.71 3.97 -16.96
CA SER A 513 9.83 4.60 -17.66
C SER A 513 9.56 6.09 -17.95
N ASP A 514 10.59 6.85 -18.34
CA ASP A 514 10.39 8.23 -18.84
C ASP A 514 9.43 8.28 -20.05
N THR A 515 9.40 7.22 -20.87
CA THR A 515 8.47 7.09 -21.99
C THR A 515 7.03 6.97 -21.48
N ASP A 516 6.79 6.13 -20.47
CA ASP A 516 5.46 5.97 -19.86
C ASP A 516 4.99 7.26 -19.19
N LEU A 517 5.88 7.98 -18.51
CA LEU A 517 5.55 9.28 -17.91
C LEU A 517 5.21 10.32 -18.98
N THR A 518 5.90 10.30 -20.11
CA THR A 518 5.57 11.15 -21.27
C THR A 518 4.20 10.80 -21.82
N GLU A 519 3.87 9.51 -21.91
CA GLU A 519 2.55 9.04 -22.33
C GLU A 519 1.45 9.45 -21.33
N MET A 520 1.67 9.33 -20.03
CA MET A 520 0.74 9.84 -19.00
C MET A 520 0.47 11.33 -19.17
N GLU A 521 1.51 12.13 -19.40
CA GLU A 521 1.35 13.55 -19.71
C GLU A 521 0.54 13.73 -21.00
N ARG A 522 0.81 12.98 -22.06
CA ARG A 522 0.07 13.06 -23.33
C ARG A 522 -1.41 12.72 -23.14
N LEU A 523 -1.74 11.68 -22.39
CA LEU A 523 -3.12 11.26 -22.07
C LEU A 523 -3.86 12.33 -21.27
N LEU A 524 -3.20 12.93 -20.27
CA LEU A 524 -3.81 14.02 -19.51
C LEU A 524 -4.06 15.26 -20.38
N ALA A 525 -3.12 15.62 -21.28
CA ALA A 525 -3.35 16.70 -22.26
C ALA A 525 -4.54 16.39 -23.17
N ARG A 526 -4.61 15.16 -23.67
CA ARG A 526 -5.72 14.71 -24.52
C ARG A 526 -7.05 14.83 -23.81
N PHE A 527 -7.15 14.35 -22.56
CA PHE A 527 -8.33 14.55 -21.71
C PHE A 527 -8.72 16.03 -21.59
N HIS A 528 -7.76 16.93 -21.33
CA HIS A 528 -8.03 18.37 -21.22
C HIS A 528 -8.47 19.01 -22.54
N LYS A 529 -8.03 18.48 -23.68
CA LYS A 529 -8.47 18.93 -25.01
C LYS A 529 -9.89 18.44 -25.31
N THR A 530 -10.21 17.19 -24.99
CA THR A 530 -11.47 16.55 -25.39
C THR A 530 -12.62 16.73 -24.41
N LYS A 531 -12.36 17.13 -23.16
CA LYS A 531 -13.42 17.39 -22.16
C LYS A 531 -14.45 18.46 -22.55
N GLN A 532 -14.20 19.24 -23.60
CA GLN A 532 -15.19 20.15 -24.19
C GLN A 532 -16.44 19.39 -24.68
N ALA A 533 -16.29 18.13 -25.10
CA ALA A 533 -17.40 17.26 -25.47
C ALA A 533 -18.45 17.11 -24.35
N LEU A 534 -18.05 17.19 -23.08
CA LEU A 534 -18.99 17.17 -21.95
C LEU A 534 -19.87 18.42 -21.88
N VAL A 535 -19.33 19.57 -22.32
CA VAL A 535 -20.08 20.83 -22.37
C VAL A 535 -20.98 20.85 -23.60
N ASP A 536 -20.48 20.40 -24.73
CA ASP A 536 -21.23 20.35 -25.99
C ASP A 536 -22.43 19.40 -25.88
N ALA A 537 -22.25 18.26 -25.20
CA ALA A 537 -23.31 17.31 -24.86
C ALA A 537 -24.22 17.77 -23.68
N ARG A 538 -24.02 18.99 -23.14
CA ARG A 538 -24.77 19.56 -22.00
C ARG A 538 -24.73 18.75 -20.71
N ILE A 539 -23.77 17.84 -20.57
CA ILE A 539 -23.52 17.05 -19.34
C ILE A 539 -22.89 17.95 -18.26
N VAL A 540 -22.01 18.86 -18.68
CA VAL A 540 -21.35 19.83 -17.80
C VAL A 540 -21.69 21.25 -18.27
N ARG A 541 -22.15 22.11 -17.35
CA ARG A 541 -22.64 23.46 -17.70
C ARG A 541 -21.64 24.33 -18.47
N ARG A 542 -20.35 24.28 -18.13
CA ARG A 542 -19.27 25.09 -18.73
C ARG A 542 -17.90 24.55 -18.38
N ILE A 543 -16.86 24.87 -19.16
CA ILE A 543 -15.48 24.46 -18.89
C ILE A 543 -14.96 24.91 -17.51
N GLY A 544 -15.36 26.08 -17.01
CA GLY A 544 -14.99 26.51 -15.66
C GLY A 544 -15.54 25.63 -14.52
N ALA A 545 -16.44 24.68 -14.79
CA ALA A 545 -16.92 23.74 -13.77
C ALA A 545 -15.82 22.75 -13.31
N PHE A 546 -14.87 22.41 -14.19
CA PHE A 546 -13.77 21.50 -13.87
C PHE A 546 -12.81 22.07 -12.82
N ASP A 547 -12.79 23.38 -12.60
CA ASP A 547 -12.00 24.05 -11.54
C ASP A 547 -12.39 23.61 -10.12
N ARG A 548 -13.57 23.01 -9.97
CA ARG A 548 -14.04 22.44 -8.69
C ARG A 548 -13.52 21.02 -8.45
N LEU A 549 -12.98 20.36 -9.47
CA LEU A 549 -12.48 18.99 -9.39
C LEU A 549 -11.00 18.99 -8.96
N ALA A 550 -10.78 19.05 -7.64
CA ALA A 550 -9.42 18.98 -7.09
C ALA A 550 -8.67 17.72 -7.55
N LYS A 551 -9.37 16.58 -7.63
CA LYS A 551 -8.81 15.30 -8.05
C LYS A 551 -8.28 15.33 -9.49
N LEU A 552 -8.92 16.06 -10.40
CA LEU A 552 -8.43 16.28 -11.76
C LEU A 552 -7.12 17.06 -11.76
N HIS A 553 -7.03 18.12 -10.94
CA HIS A 553 -5.79 18.87 -10.80
C HIS A 553 -4.66 18.01 -10.22
N MET A 554 -4.96 17.10 -9.29
CA MET A 554 -3.94 16.22 -8.71
C MET A 554 -3.28 15.31 -9.73
N LEU A 555 -3.96 14.95 -10.81
CA LEU A 555 -3.36 14.17 -11.90
C LEU A 555 -2.15 14.86 -12.54
N SER A 556 -2.09 16.20 -12.49
CA SER A 556 -0.94 16.97 -13.00
C SER A 556 0.34 16.81 -12.17
N HIS A 557 0.26 16.27 -10.94
CA HIS A 557 1.41 16.04 -10.08
C HIS A 557 1.98 14.62 -10.19
N TYR A 558 1.25 13.66 -10.77
CA TYR A 558 1.65 12.23 -10.78
C TYR A 558 3.03 12.01 -11.39
N THR A 559 3.31 12.56 -12.57
CA THR A 559 4.59 12.30 -13.25
C THR A 559 5.75 13.02 -12.57
N HIS A 560 5.51 14.12 -11.84
CA HIS A 560 6.53 14.71 -10.98
C HIS A 560 6.80 13.80 -9.79
N ASP A 561 5.76 13.37 -9.09
CA ASP A 561 5.89 12.55 -7.89
C ASP A 561 6.50 11.18 -8.18
N ILE A 562 6.22 10.62 -9.35
CA ILE A 562 6.81 9.34 -9.74
C ILE A 562 8.32 9.45 -9.90
N ARG A 563 8.79 10.55 -10.49
CA ARG A 563 10.23 10.83 -10.62
C ARG A 563 10.88 11.03 -9.25
N GLU A 564 10.16 11.66 -8.33
CA GLU A 564 10.64 11.96 -6.99
C GLU A 564 10.70 10.72 -6.09
N LEU A 565 9.65 9.91 -6.05
CA LEU A 565 9.42 8.93 -4.98
C LEU A 565 9.31 7.47 -5.44
N GLY A 566 9.35 7.17 -6.75
CA GLY A 566 9.07 5.83 -7.30
C GLY A 566 7.63 5.73 -7.81
N VAL A 567 7.06 4.55 -8.01
CA VAL A 567 5.68 4.46 -8.53
C VAL A 567 4.60 4.47 -7.42
N PRO A 568 3.34 4.86 -7.71
CA PRO A 568 2.34 5.19 -6.68
C PRO A 568 1.83 4.00 -5.86
N ASP A 569 1.99 2.78 -6.36
CA ASP A 569 1.62 1.56 -5.64
C ASP A 569 2.41 1.39 -4.32
N GLY A 570 3.56 2.06 -4.20
CA GLY A 570 4.37 2.10 -2.99
C GLY A 570 3.91 3.08 -1.91
N TYR A 571 2.94 3.96 -2.17
CA TYR A 571 2.53 5.02 -1.24
C TYR A 571 1.09 5.56 -1.46
N SER A 572 0.15 4.68 -1.84
CA SER A 572 -1.29 4.99 -1.95
C SER A 572 -2.09 4.58 -0.70
N THR A 573 -3.27 5.18 -0.52
CA THR A 573 -4.20 4.91 0.61
C THR A 573 -4.84 3.51 0.58
N GLU A 574 -4.68 2.73 -0.49
CA GLU A 574 -5.18 1.34 -0.52
C GLU A 574 -4.64 0.50 0.64
N MET A 575 -3.36 0.68 1.00
CA MET A 575 -2.72 -0.10 2.05
C MET A 575 -3.18 0.34 3.47
N PRO A 576 -3.14 1.62 3.86
CA PRO A 576 -3.67 2.07 5.16
C PRO A 576 -5.11 1.63 5.43
N GLU A 577 -5.97 1.57 4.40
CA GLU A 577 -7.34 1.09 4.56
C GLU A 577 -7.41 -0.39 4.99
N HIS A 578 -6.52 -1.23 4.48
CA HIS A 578 -6.37 -2.61 4.99
C HIS A 578 -5.84 -2.64 6.44
N LEU A 579 -4.97 -1.70 6.81
CA LEU A 579 -4.44 -1.61 8.17
C LEU A 579 -5.51 -1.19 9.19
N HIS A 580 -6.51 -0.39 8.79
CA HIS A 580 -7.64 -0.04 9.66
C HIS A 580 -8.39 -1.27 10.19
N ILE A 581 -8.52 -2.32 9.37
CA ILE A 581 -9.14 -3.57 9.81
C ILE A 581 -8.32 -4.16 10.97
N VAL A 582 -7.02 -4.33 10.75
CA VAL A 582 -6.10 -5.02 11.66
C VAL A 582 -5.85 -4.24 12.96
N TYR A 583 -5.61 -2.94 12.84
CA TYR A 583 -5.10 -2.12 13.93
C TYR A 583 -6.17 -1.26 14.59
N VAL A 584 -7.36 -1.13 14.01
CA VAL A 584 -8.42 -0.29 14.56
C VAL A 584 -9.70 -1.07 14.81
N LYS A 585 -10.30 -1.66 13.77
CA LYS A 585 -11.61 -2.30 13.85
C LYS A 585 -11.57 -3.58 14.70
N ILE A 586 -10.59 -4.45 14.50
CA ILE A 586 -10.43 -5.67 15.31
C ILE A 586 -10.15 -5.33 16.78
N PRO A 587 -9.15 -4.49 17.14
CA PRO A 587 -8.90 -4.14 18.53
C PRO A 587 -10.09 -3.45 19.21
N TRP A 588 -10.83 -2.59 18.50
CA TRP A 588 -12.05 -1.98 19.01
C TRP A 588 -13.11 -3.04 19.35
N ARG A 589 -13.36 -3.98 18.43
CA ARG A 589 -14.32 -5.09 18.64
C ARG A 589 -13.94 -5.98 19.83
N MET A 590 -12.64 -6.16 20.07
CA MET A 590 -12.10 -6.94 21.20
C MET A 590 -12.06 -6.15 22.53
N SER A 591 -12.36 -4.86 22.52
CA SER A 591 -12.39 -4.01 23.71
C SER A 591 -13.76 -4.05 24.40
N SER A 592 -13.82 -3.62 25.66
CA SER A 592 -15.10 -3.40 26.35
C SER A 592 -15.90 -2.20 25.82
N ARG A 593 -15.39 -1.48 24.82
CA ARG A 593 -15.93 -0.23 24.24
C ARG A 593 -16.00 0.95 25.21
N ARG A 594 -15.61 0.76 26.48
CA ARG A 594 -15.46 1.81 27.50
C ARG A 594 -13.98 2.18 27.62
N ASP A 595 -13.64 3.43 27.29
CA ASP A 595 -12.24 3.89 27.17
C ASP A 595 -11.39 2.88 26.37
N PRO A 596 -11.66 2.74 25.05
CA PRO A 596 -11.14 1.64 24.26
C PRO A 596 -9.65 1.73 23.97
N LEU A 597 -9.09 2.94 23.84
CA LEU A 597 -7.74 3.14 23.30
C LEU A 597 -6.67 2.38 24.11
N PRO A 598 -6.64 2.43 25.45
CA PRO A 598 -5.68 1.64 26.23
C PRO A 598 -5.82 0.12 26.02
N GLN A 599 -7.04 -0.37 25.79
CA GLN A 599 -7.29 -1.79 25.51
C GLN A 599 -6.82 -2.17 24.11
N MET A 600 -7.07 -1.30 23.13
CA MET A 600 -6.62 -1.45 21.75
C MET A 600 -5.09 -1.46 21.66
N GLU A 601 -4.41 -0.55 22.36
CA GLU A 601 -2.94 -0.52 22.48
C GLU A 601 -2.39 -1.84 22.99
N LYS A 602 -2.98 -2.34 24.08
CA LYS A 602 -2.55 -3.58 24.72
C LYS A 602 -2.77 -4.80 23.82
N PHE A 603 -3.89 -4.83 23.09
CA PHE A 603 -4.18 -5.87 22.11
C PHE A 603 -3.16 -5.86 20.96
N VAL A 604 -2.86 -4.68 20.42
CA VAL A 604 -1.86 -4.53 19.34
C VAL A 604 -0.46 -4.94 19.83
N GLU A 605 -0.03 -4.51 21.02
CA GLU A 605 1.25 -4.92 21.61
C GLU A 605 1.38 -6.44 21.74
N ARG A 606 0.34 -7.12 22.25
CA ARG A 606 0.35 -8.59 22.43
C ARG A 606 0.41 -9.30 21.09
N THR A 607 -0.33 -8.81 20.10
CA THR A 607 -0.33 -9.39 18.75
C THR A 607 1.03 -9.23 18.08
N GLU A 608 1.68 -8.08 18.23
CA GLU A 608 3.04 -7.84 17.75
C GLU A 608 4.08 -8.70 18.46
N ALA A 609 3.98 -8.86 19.79
CA ALA A 609 4.88 -9.72 20.56
C ALA A 609 4.81 -11.18 20.09
N ILE A 610 3.60 -11.70 19.83
CA ILE A 610 3.41 -13.03 19.25
C ILE A 610 4.08 -13.11 17.87
N ARG A 611 3.89 -12.13 16.99
CA ARG A 611 4.52 -12.14 15.65
C ARG A 611 6.05 -12.09 15.72
N MET A 612 6.60 -11.30 16.63
CA MET A 612 8.04 -11.25 16.88
C MET A 612 8.55 -12.61 17.34
N GLN A 613 7.87 -13.23 18.30
CA GLN A 613 8.22 -14.56 18.82
C GLN A 613 8.13 -15.66 17.75
N ARG A 614 7.08 -15.63 16.92
CA ARG A 614 6.93 -16.52 15.75
C ARG A 614 8.16 -16.47 14.85
N THR A 615 8.64 -15.26 14.53
CA THR A 615 9.83 -15.07 13.69
C THR A 615 11.08 -15.72 14.30
N VAL A 616 11.23 -15.65 15.63
CA VAL A 616 12.37 -16.25 16.34
C VAL A 616 12.27 -17.78 16.39
N ILE A 617 11.08 -18.31 16.67
CA ILE A 617 10.83 -19.76 16.68
C ILE A 617 11.11 -20.35 15.30
N ASP A 618 10.61 -19.72 14.23
CA ASP A 618 10.84 -20.17 12.85
C ASP A 618 12.35 -20.13 12.49
N GLU A 619 13.08 -19.09 12.92
CA GLU A 619 14.55 -18.98 12.71
C GLU A 619 15.32 -20.06 13.49
N PHE A 620 14.90 -20.38 14.72
CA PHE A 620 15.61 -21.33 15.59
C PHE A 620 15.37 -22.79 15.21
N TYR A 621 14.11 -23.19 15.00
CA TYR A 621 13.74 -24.57 14.71
C TYR A 621 13.87 -24.93 13.22
N GLY A 622 14.15 -23.96 12.35
CA GLY A 622 14.26 -24.19 10.90
C GLY A 622 12.93 -24.60 10.27
N GLU A 623 11.81 -24.45 10.99
CA GLU A 623 10.49 -24.67 10.45
C GLU A 623 10.16 -23.54 9.47
N LYS A 624 10.23 -23.83 8.17
CA LYS A 624 9.54 -23.04 7.15
C LYS A 624 8.03 -23.31 7.28
N ALA A 625 7.39 -22.78 8.31
CA ALA A 625 5.94 -22.74 8.30
C ALA A 625 5.48 -21.85 7.13
N GLY A 626 4.53 -22.33 6.32
CA GLY A 626 3.78 -21.56 5.33
C GLY A 626 2.92 -20.47 5.97
N ALA A 627 3.56 -19.57 6.70
CA ALA A 627 2.97 -18.63 7.65
C ALA A 627 2.18 -17.50 6.98
N ASP A 628 2.45 -17.22 5.70
CA ASP A 628 1.73 -16.18 4.96
C ASP A 628 0.25 -16.56 4.74
N GLU A 629 -0.07 -17.85 4.66
CA GLU A 629 -1.43 -18.32 4.34
C GLU A 629 -2.36 -18.38 5.56
N VAL A 630 -1.80 -18.77 6.71
CA VAL A 630 -2.50 -18.82 7.99
C VAL A 630 -2.92 -17.41 8.43
N GLU A 631 -2.07 -16.40 8.22
CA GLU A 631 -2.38 -15.02 8.61
C GLU A 631 -3.46 -14.37 7.71
N ILE A 632 -3.53 -14.74 6.42
CA ILE A 632 -4.60 -14.29 5.50
C ILE A 632 -5.94 -14.93 5.86
N ARG A 633 -5.98 -16.24 6.15
CA ARG A 633 -7.20 -16.92 6.64
C ARG A 633 -7.63 -16.37 8.01
N ARG A 634 -6.67 -15.99 8.88
CA ARG A 634 -6.85 -15.37 10.20
C ARG A 634 -7.53 -14.00 10.13
N PHE A 635 -7.08 -13.07 9.27
CA PHE A 635 -7.74 -11.77 9.14
C PHE A 635 -9.12 -11.87 8.46
N ALA A 636 -9.26 -12.74 7.46
CA ALA A 636 -10.54 -12.97 6.79
C ALA A 636 -11.57 -13.69 7.67
N ALA A 637 -11.15 -14.56 8.60
CA ALA A 637 -12.04 -15.22 9.56
C ALA A 637 -12.55 -14.24 10.64
N ILE A 638 -11.68 -13.36 11.15
CA ILE A 638 -12.08 -12.32 12.12
C ILE A 638 -13.04 -11.30 11.47
N ASP A 639 -12.83 -10.94 10.21
CA ASP A 639 -13.75 -10.03 9.50
C ASP A 639 -15.08 -10.69 9.14
N ARG A 640 -15.09 -11.97 8.72
CA ARG A 640 -16.32 -12.75 8.49
C ARG A 640 -17.14 -12.98 9.77
N ALA A 641 -16.49 -13.35 10.87
CA ALA A 641 -17.16 -13.49 12.17
C ALA A 641 -17.76 -12.16 12.69
N ALA A 642 -17.22 -11.02 12.24
CA ALA A 642 -17.66 -9.71 12.67
C ALA A 642 -18.71 -9.05 11.76
N MET A 643 -18.99 -9.61 10.58
CA MET A 643 -20.13 -9.23 9.74
C MET A 643 -21.45 -9.83 10.25
N HIS A 644 -21.39 -10.90 11.06
CA HIS A 644 -22.55 -11.61 11.62
C HIS A 644 -22.91 -11.16 13.05
N GLY A 645 -22.64 -9.91 13.42
CA GLY A 645 -22.75 -9.46 14.80
C GLY A 645 -23.30 -8.05 14.98
N ASP A 646 -24.52 -7.81 14.50
CA ASP A 646 -25.59 -7.04 15.17
C ASP A 646 -26.85 -7.06 14.29
N ASP A 647 -27.51 -8.22 14.20
CA ASP A 647 -28.95 -8.37 13.91
C ASP A 647 -29.31 -9.87 14.03
N GLY A 648 -30.44 -10.16 14.67
CA GLY A 648 -30.98 -11.53 14.76
C GLY A 648 -31.20 -12.18 13.39
N PRO A 649 -31.44 -13.50 13.35
CA PRO A 649 -31.10 -14.35 12.22
C PRO A 649 -31.94 -14.01 10.99
N ASN A 650 -31.29 -13.46 9.97
CA ASN A 650 -31.75 -13.59 8.60
C ASN A 650 -30.63 -14.23 7.79
N VAL A 651 -30.87 -15.50 7.46
CA VAL A 651 -30.07 -16.35 6.60
C VAL A 651 -29.94 -15.68 5.23
N ILE A 652 -28.73 -15.23 4.89
CA ILE A 652 -28.30 -15.08 3.50
C ILE A 652 -26.96 -15.79 3.41
N GLU A 653 -26.97 -16.87 2.65
CA GLU A 653 -25.87 -17.81 2.42
C GLU A 653 -24.64 -17.11 1.83
N GLU A 654 -23.53 -17.15 2.58
CA GLU A 654 -22.19 -16.86 2.09
C GLU A 654 -21.60 -18.12 1.47
N ASP A 655 -21.10 -18.02 0.23
CA ASP A 655 -20.32 -19.09 -0.40
C ASP A 655 -18.91 -18.60 -0.75
N ASP A 656 -17.99 -19.56 -0.63
CA ASP A 656 -16.59 -19.43 -0.22
C ASP A 656 -15.58 -18.91 -1.26
N MET A 657 -14.57 -18.18 -0.76
CA MET A 657 -13.25 -18.11 -1.37
C MET A 657 -12.19 -18.63 -0.39
N GLN A 658 -11.59 -19.77 -0.73
CA GLN A 658 -10.27 -20.18 -0.22
C GLN A 658 -9.29 -20.35 -1.39
N ARG A 659 -8.17 -19.63 -1.31
CA ARG A 659 -6.94 -19.86 -2.10
C ARG A 659 -6.00 -20.78 -1.31
N GLU A 660 -5.11 -21.46 -2.04
CA GLU A 660 -4.14 -22.47 -1.58
C GLU A 660 -2.71 -22.11 -2.05
N ASP A 661 -1.86 -21.84 -1.07
CA ASP A 661 -0.55 -22.38 -0.69
C ASP A 661 0.43 -22.68 -1.84
N VAL A 662 1.39 -21.74 -1.96
CA VAL A 662 2.60 -21.79 -2.80
C VAL A 662 3.76 -22.23 -1.90
N GLU A 663 4.16 -23.50 -2.00
CA GLU A 663 5.46 -23.95 -1.51
C GLU A 663 6.57 -23.47 -2.47
N ASP A 664 7.65 -22.92 -1.90
CA ASP A 664 8.89 -22.53 -2.56
C ASP A 664 10.06 -23.25 -1.88
N ASP A 665 10.70 -24.14 -2.63
CA ASP A 665 12.06 -24.57 -2.36
C ASP A 665 12.83 -24.78 -3.68
N VAL A 666 14.15 -24.62 -3.57
CA VAL A 666 15.25 -24.91 -4.52
C VAL A 666 15.90 -23.71 -5.23
N ASP A 667 17.00 -23.27 -4.59
CA ASP A 667 18.40 -23.08 -5.06
C ASP A 667 18.68 -22.44 -6.45
N PRO A 668 19.39 -21.29 -6.52
CA PRO A 668 19.73 -20.63 -7.77
C PRO A 668 21.14 -21.05 -8.25
N THR A 669 21.21 -21.87 -9.31
CA THR A 669 22.43 -21.96 -10.12
C THR A 669 22.11 -21.85 -11.61
N GLU A 670 22.85 -20.93 -12.22
CA GLU A 670 23.21 -20.78 -13.64
C GLU A 670 22.11 -20.66 -14.70
N VAL A 671 21.94 -19.45 -15.26
CA VAL A 671 21.62 -19.27 -16.68
C VAL A 671 22.31 -18.00 -17.20
N GLU A 672 23.32 -18.20 -18.04
CA GLU A 672 23.92 -17.20 -18.94
C GLU A 672 22.95 -16.82 -20.07
N GLY A 673 23.03 -15.59 -20.58
CA GLY A 673 22.43 -15.21 -21.87
C GLY A 673 22.01 -13.75 -21.96
N ASP A 674 22.97 -12.90 -22.36
CA ASP A 674 22.77 -11.54 -22.84
C ASP A 674 21.80 -11.49 -24.02
N GLU A 675 20.81 -10.59 -23.99
CA GLU A 675 20.28 -9.95 -25.20
C GLU A 675 19.70 -8.58 -24.84
N ALA A 676 20.33 -7.53 -25.35
CA ALA A 676 20.01 -6.14 -25.13
C ALA A 676 18.69 -5.75 -25.80
N LEU A 677 17.79 -5.09 -25.04
CA LEU A 677 16.55 -4.53 -25.57
C LEU A 677 16.84 -3.24 -26.35
N SER A 678 17.01 -3.36 -27.66
CA SER A 678 16.93 -2.22 -28.59
C SER A 678 15.48 -1.79 -28.77
N ALA A 679 15.24 -0.49 -28.65
CA ALA A 679 13.95 0.14 -28.84
C ALA A 679 13.52 0.15 -30.32
N GLU A 680 12.77 -0.85 -30.77
CA GLU A 680 11.98 -0.79 -32.00
C GLU A 680 10.62 -1.48 -31.84
N THR A 681 9.56 -0.70 -32.08
CA THR A 681 8.20 -1.05 -32.53
C THR A 681 7.47 -2.23 -31.89
N ASP A 682 6.30 -1.98 -31.29
CA ASP A 682 5.08 -2.82 -31.12
C ASP A 682 5.19 -4.34 -31.29
N LYS A 683 6.27 -4.97 -30.81
CA LYS A 683 6.36 -6.42 -30.71
C LYS A 683 5.59 -6.83 -29.48
N VAL A 684 4.46 -7.49 -29.70
CA VAL A 684 3.75 -8.21 -28.65
C VAL A 684 4.74 -9.19 -28.03
N HIS A 685 5.14 -8.94 -26.79
CA HIS A 685 6.09 -9.79 -26.09
C HIS A 685 5.35 -10.96 -25.45
N TYR A 686 5.70 -12.19 -25.86
CA TYR A 686 5.23 -13.40 -25.22
C TYR A 686 6.26 -13.83 -24.18
N PRO A 687 5.95 -13.77 -22.87
CA PRO A 687 6.91 -14.14 -21.84
C PRO A 687 7.36 -15.58 -22.03
N ARG A 688 8.67 -15.83 -21.91
CA ARG A 688 9.22 -17.19 -21.95
C ARG A 688 8.83 -17.90 -20.66
N LEU A 689 7.80 -18.74 -20.76
CA LEU A 689 7.22 -19.47 -19.64
C LEU A 689 7.95 -20.77 -19.36
N VAL A 690 8.24 -21.04 -18.09
CA VAL A 690 8.63 -22.39 -17.64
C VAL A 690 7.42 -23.01 -16.96
N ILE A 691 6.89 -24.09 -17.54
CA ILE A 691 5.76 -24.84 -16.98
C ILE A 691 6.30 -25.94 -16.07
N SER A 692 5.91 -25.91 -14.80
CA SER A 692 6.17 -26.97 -13.83
C SER A 692 4.88 -27.72 -13.54
N VAL A 693 4.82 -28.99 -13.92
CA VAL A 693 3.67 -29.87 -13.75
C VAL A 693 4.15 -31.25 -13.29
N ALA A 694 3.34 -31.99 -12.53
CA ALA A 694 3.72 -33.33 -12.09
C ALA A 694 4.04 -34.25 -13.28
N HIS A 695 5.09 -35.06 -13.15
CA HIS A 695 5.55 -35.95 -14.23
C HIS A 695 4.45 -36.90 -14.71
N GLN A 696 3.58 -37.36 -13.81
CA GLN A 696 2.44 -38.20 -14.13
C GLN A 696 1.11 -37.48 -13.84
N PRO A 697 0.03 -37.84 -14.56
CA PRO A 697 -1.29 -37.30 -14.26
C PRO A 697 -1.72 -37.71 -12.86
N THR A 698 -2.08 -36.72 -12.07
CA THR A 698 -2.60 -36.89 -10.71
C THR A 698 -3.98 -37.55 -10.68
N ALA A 699 -4.76 -37.48 -11.76
CA ALA A 699 -5.88 -38.37 -12.02
C ALA A 699 -5.85 -38.81 -13.49
N ARG A 700 -6.12 -40.08 -13.74
CA ARG A 700 -6.07 -40.67 -15.09
C ARG A 700 -7.46 -41.03 -15.56
N ARG A 701 -7.70 -40.90 -16.87
CA ARG A 701 -8.92 -41.38 -17.54
C ARG A 701 -10.23 -40.83 -16.93
N VAL A 702 -10.23 -39.56 -16.53
CA VAL A 702 -11.39 -38.83 -16.01
C VAL A 702 -12.30 -38.45 -17.18
N SER A 703 -13.58 -38.78 -17.14
CA SER A 703 -14.48 -38.45 -18.26
C SER A 703 -14.75 -36.96 -18.34
N ALA A 704 -15.02 -36.46 -19.55
CA ALA A 704 -15.44 -35.09 -19.79
C ALA A 704 -16.66 -34.71 -18.94
N HIS A 705 -17.60 -35.64 -18.76
CA HIS A 705 -18.75 -35.46 -17.87
C HIS A 705 -18.32 -35.14 -16.42
N VAL A 706 -17.33 -35.88 -15.88
CA VAL A 706 -16.80 -35.62 -14.53
C VAL A 706 -16.07 -34.29 -14.48
N LEU A 707 -15.30 -33.94 -15.51
CA LEU A 707 -14.61 -32.65 -15.58
C LEU A 707 -15.59 -31.47 -15.61
N MET A 708 -16.65 -31.55 -16.41
CA MET A 708 -17.67 -30.52 -16.51
C MET A 708 -18.47 -30.40 -15.20
N LYS A 709 -18.91 -31.54 -14.64
CA LYS A 709 -19.82 -31.56 -13.49
C LYS A 709 -19.14 -31.39 -12.14
N GLN A 710 -17.95 -31.97 -11.96
CA GLN A 710 -17.23 -31.95 -10.69
C GLN A 710 -16.12 -30.91 -10.72
N TYR A 711 -15.27 -30.88 -11.74
CA TYR A 711 -14.13 -29.94 -11.77
C TYR A 711 -14.55 -28.51 -12.18
N GLY A 712 -15.78 -28.31 -12.66
CA GLY A 712 -16.29 -27.00 -13.07
C GLY A 712 -15.82 -26.54 -14.45
N ALA A 713 -15.25 -27.45 -15.26
CA ALA A 713 -14.79 -27.18 -16.63
C ALA A 713 -15.98 -27.06 -17.61
N SER A 714 -16.75 -25.98 -17.47
CA SER A 714 -17.97 -25.74 -18.22
C SER A 714 -17.69 -25.71 -19.73
N ASP A 715 -18.55 -26.32 -20.54
CA ASP A 715 -18.46 -26.38 -22.01
C ASP A 715 -17.18 -27.00 -22.60
N LEU A 716 -16.39 -27.75 -21.82
CA LEU A 716 -15.13 -28.36 -22.25
C LEU A 716 -15.23 -29.10 -23.59
N THR A 717 -16.20 -30.01 -23.73
CA THR A 717 -16.38 -30.83 -24.94
C THR A 717 -16.71 -29.98 -26.16
N ARG A 718 -17.60 -29.00 -26.00
CA ARG A 718 -18.00 -28.08 -27.06
C ARG A 718 -16.84 -27.18 -27.48
N ALA A 719 -16.12 -26.60 -26.52
CA ALA A 719 -15.01 -25.69 -26.78
C ALA A 719 -13.87 -26.41 -27.52
N ILE A 720 -13.49 -27.61 -27.07
CA ILE A 720 -12.44 -28.39 -27.73
C ILE A 720 -12.92 -28.88 -29.11
N SER A 721 -14.18 -29.33 -29.25
CA SER A 721 -14.71 -29.75 -30.55
C SER A 721 -14.71 -28.60 -31.57
N LEU A 722 -15.05 -27.39 -31.12
CA LEU A 722 -14.98 -26.17 -31.95
C LEU A 722 -13.53 -25.84 -32.32
N PHE A 723 -12.59 -25.95 -31.37
CA PHE A 723 -11.18 -25.74 -31.65
C PHE A 723 -10.63 -26.75 -32.67
N ILE A 724 -10.96 -28.03 -32.48
CA ILE A 724 -10.57 -29.12 -33.38
C ILE A 724 -11.16 -28.88 -34.77
N SER A 725 -12.44 -28.53 -34.88
CA SER A 725 -13.07 -28.29 -36.18
C SER A 725 -12.38 -27.14 -36.93
N ILE A 726 -12.06 -26.04 -36.24
CA ILE A 726 -11.31 -24.91 -36.81
C ILE A 726 -9.91 -25.34 -37.27
N LYS A 727 -9.19 -26.14 -36.46
CA LYS A 727 -7.80 -26.57 -36.78
C LYS A 727 -7.71 -27.75 -37.74
N SER A 728 -8.79 -28.51 -37.91
CA SER A 728 -8.85 -29.66 -38.81
C SER A 728 -8.73 -29.30 -40.31
N ALA A 729 -8.87 -28.02 -40.64
CA ALA A 729 -8.54 -27.48 -41.96
C ALA A 729 -7.03 -27.48 -42.23
N SER A 730 -6.21 -27.34 -41.19
CA SER A 730 -4.75 -27.27 -41.26
C SER A 730 -4.06 -28.59 -40.89
N ASP A 731 -4.68 -29.43 -40.06
CA ASP A 731 -4.18 -30.78 -39.73
C ASP A 731 -5.33 -31.81 -39.81
N PRO A 732 -5.43 -32.60 -40.90
CA PRO A 732 -6.50 -33.57 -41.11
C PRO A 732 -6.60 -34.65 -40.01
N ARG A 733 -5.51 -34.95 -39.29
CA ARG A 733 -5.48 -35.96 -38.22
C ARG A 733 -6.39 -35.60 -37.05
N LEU A 734 -6.70 -34.31 -36.89
CA LEU A 734 -7.58 -33.83 -35.82
C LEU A 734 -9.06 -34.14 -36.09
N ARG A 735 -9.45 -34.48 -37.33
CA ARG A 735 -10.86 -34.77 -37.66
C ARG A 735 -11.42 -35.97 -36.90
N GLU A 736 -10.58 -36.96 -36.62
CA GLU A 736 -10.98 -38.18 -35.90
C GLU A 736 -11.26 -37.93 -34.41
N LEU A 737 -10.83 -36.78 -33.88
CA LEU A 737 -10.99 -36.40 -32.47
C LEU A 737 -12.26 -35.56 -32.20
N SER A 738 -13.07 -35.28 -33.23
CA SER A 738 -14.29 -34.46 -33.11
C SER A 738 -15.52 -35.20 -33.69
N PRO A 739 -16.70 -35.10 -33.04
CA PRO A 739 -16.97 -34.35 -31.83
C PRO A 739 -16.51 -35.09 -30.56
N LEU A 740 -16.04 -34.34 -29.56
CA LEU A 740 -15.80 -34.89 -28.23
C LEU A 740 -17.14 -35.17 -27.54
N LEU A 741 -17.29 -36.39 -27.03
CA LEU A 741 -18.43 -36.87 -26.28
C LEU A 741 -18.19 -36.71 -24.76
N PRO A 742 -19.26 -36.55 -23.95
CA PRO A 742 -19.13 -36.51 -22.49
C PRO A 742 -18.46 -37.74 -21.86
N ALA A 743 -18.45 -38.88 -22.57
CA ALA A 743 -17.81 -40.11 -22.13
C ALA A 743 -16.29 -40.14 -22.37
N ASP A 744 -15.76 -39.26 -23.22
CA ASP A 744 -14.35 -39.22 -23.56
C ASP A 744 -13.50 -38.91 -22.34
N ARG A 745 -12.31 -39.51 -22.29
CA ARG A 745 -11.50 -39.57 -21.07
C ARG A 745 -10.20 -38.80 -21.21
N PHE A 746 -9.89 -38.02 -20.18
CA PHE A 746 -8.74 -37.14 -20.11
C PHE A 746 -7.85 -37.52 -18.92
N ASN A 747 -6.56 -37.25 -19.08
CA ASN A 747 -5.62 -37.24 -17.98
C ASN A 747 -5.62 -35.84 -17.36
N VAL A 748 -5.68 -35.78 -16.03
CA VAL A 748 -5.84 -34.53 -15.28
C VAL A 748 -4.63 -34.32 -14.37
N TRP A 749 -4.03 -33.15 -14.54
CA TRP A 749 -3.04 -32.61 -13.63
C TRP A 749 -3.70 -31.53 -12.79
N HIS A 750 -3.86 -31.80 -11.49
CA HIS A 750 -4.63 -30.90 -10.61
C HIS A 750 -3.92 -29.57 -10.35
N LYS A 751 -2.63 -29.47 -10.68
CA LYS A 751 -1.80 -28.28 -10.51
C LYS A 751 -0.77 -28.22 -11.63
N ALA A 752 -0.73 -27.10 -12.34
CA ALA A 752 0.38 -26.69 -13.18
C ALA A 752 0.82 -25.29 -12.74
N VAL A 753 2.12 -25.06 -12.73
CA VAL A 753 2.71 -23.80 -12.28
C VAL A 753 3.43 -23.17 -13.46
N LEU A 754 2.95 -22.01 -13.89
CA LEU A 754 3.56 -21.18 -14.90
C LEU A 754 4.55 -20.23 -14.21
N LYS A 755 5.84 -20.38 -14.49
CA LYS A 755 6.88 -19.46 -14.01
C LYS A 755 7.20 -18.47 -15.11
N HIS A 756 7.06 -17.19 -14.79
CA HIS A 756 7.36 -16.06 -15.65
C HIS A 756 8.67 -15.45 -15.18
N GLY A 757 9.66 -15.35 -16.07
CA GLY A 757 10.81 -14.49 -15.82
C GLY A 757 10.39 -13.01 -15.71
N PRO A 758 11.31 -12.13 -15.29
CA PRO A 758 11.07 -10.69 -15.33
C PRO A 758 10.62 -10.25 -16.72
N LEU A 759 9.58 -9.41 -16.76
CA LEU A 759 9.03 -8.92 -18.03
C LEU A 759 10.03 -7.94 -18.65
N PRO A 760 10.28 -7.96 -19.96
CA PRO A 760 11.24 -7.04 -20.60
C PRO A 760 10.90 -5.56 -20.41
N PHE A 761 9.61 -5.25 -20.26
CA PHE A 761 9.11 -3.90 -20.01
C PHE A 761 8.96 -3.58 -18.51
N ALA A 762 9.18 -4.55 -17.63
CA ALA A 762 9.22 -4.36 -16.18
C ALA A 762 10.36 -5.16 -15.51
N PRO A 763 11.63 -4.99 -15.95
CA PRO A 763 12.76 -5.84 -15.52
C PRO A 763 13.05 -5.78 -14.01
N ALA A 764 12.63 -4.73 -13.30
CA ALA A 764 12.80 -4.69 -11.83
C ALA A 764 11.80 -5.55 -11.06
N GLN A 765 10.74 -6.04 -11.71
CA GLN A 765 9.77 -6.89 -11.03
C GLN A 765 10.35 -8.30 -10.86
N PRO A 766 10.19 -8.91 -9.67
CA PRO A 766 10.65 -10.27 -9.45
C PRO A 766 9.89 -11.25 -10.37
N PRO A 767 10.47 -12.42 -10.65
CA PRO A 767 9.79 -13.49 -11.37
C PRO A 767 8.40 -13.74 -10.77
N HIS A 768 7.40 -13.84 -11.65
CA HIS A 768 6.02 -14.07 -11.26
C HIS A 768 5.65 -15.53 -11.48
N ARG A 769 4.68 -16.03 -10.72
CA ARG A 769 4.25 -17.42 -10.79
C ARG A 769 2.73 -17.51 -10.80
N ASP A 770 2.18 -18.04 -11.87
CA ASP A 770 0.76 -18.37 -11.96
C ASP A 770 0.54 -19.86 -11.68
N VAL A 771 -0.53 -20.18 -10.95
CA VAL A 771 -0.90 -21.57 -10.63
C VAL A 771 -2.22 -21.88 -11.30
N ILE A 772 -2.19 -22.76 -12.30
CA ILE A 772 -3.37 -23.32 -12.96
C ILE A 772 -3.81 -24.54 -12.16
N ARG A 773 -5.06 -24.56 -11.70
CA ARG A 773 -5.62 -25.68 -10.94
C ARG A 773 -6.73 -26.37 -11.72
N ALA A 774 -6.81 -27.67 -11.54
CA ALA A 774 -7.94 -28.49 -11.96
C ALA A 774 -8.29 -29.41 -10.79
N LYS A 775 -8.97 -28.89 -9.77
CA LYS A 775 -9.32 -29.61 -8.53
C LYS A 775 -10.79 -29.97 -8.47
N PRO A 776 -11.17 -31.21 -8.10
CA PRO A 776 -12.56 -31.55 -7.82
C PRO A 776 -13.00 -30.90 -6.49
N PRO A 777 -14.31 -30.84 -6.21
CA PRO A 777 -14.84 -30.36 -4.96
C PRO A 777 -14.34 -31.21 -3.79
N VAL A 778 -13.96 -30.55 -2.70
CA VAL A 778 -13.65 -31.21 -1.44
C VAL A 778 -14.96 -31.44 -0.69
N ARG A 779 -15.14 -32.66 -0.17
CA ARG A 779 -16.30 -33.02 0.64
C ARG A 779 -15.86 -33.33 2.06
N ASP A 780 -16.67 -32.97 3.05
CA ASP A 780 -16.48 -33.44 4.42
C ASP A 780 -16.87 -34.91 4.58
N SER A 781 -16.71 -35.43 5.80
CA SER A 781 -17.12 -36.80 6.16
C SER A 781 -18.63 -37.05 6.06
N ALA A 782 -19.44 -35.99 6.01
CA ALA A 782 -20.89 -36.08 5.80
C ALA A 782 -21.29 -36.00 4.31
N GLY A 783 -20.32 -35.84 3.41
CA GLY A 783 -20.54 -35.74 1.97
C GLY A 783 -20.94 -34.35 1.47
N CYS A 784 -21.00 -33.35 2.37
CA CYS A 784 -21.26 -31.96 2.03
C CYS A 784 -20.04 -31.33 1.38
N ILE A 785 -20.25 -30.53 0.33
CA ILE A 785 -19.15 -29.85 -0.37
C ILE A 785 -18.65 -28.72 0.53
N THR A 786 -17.38 -28.81 0.94
CA THR A 786 -16.71 -27.78 1.74
C THR A 786 -15.80 -26.88 0.90
N LYS A 787 -15.43 -27.33 -0.30
CA LYS A 787 -14.80 -26.49 -1.33
C LYS A 787 -15.36 -26.88 -2.69
N PRO A 788 -15.84 -25.93 -3.51
CA PRO A 788 -16.26 -26.23 -4.87
C PRO A 788 -15.07 -26.70 -5.72
N GLY A 789 -15.35 -27.42 -6.81
CA GLY A 789 -14.33 -27.76 -7.80
C GLY A 789 -13.86 -26.51 -8.54
N VAL A 790 -12.58 -26.49 -8.92
CA VAL A 790 -11.93 -25.38 -9.59
C VAL A 790 -11.25 -25.89 -10.87
N CYS A 791 -11.53 -25.27 -12.01
CA CYS A 791 -10.80 -25.47 -13.25
C CYS A 791 -10.37 -24.11 -13.82
N ASP A 792 -9.12 -23.73 -13.57
CA ASP A 792 -8.51 -22.52 -14.12
C ASP A 792 -8.19 -22.73 -15.61
N THR A 793 -8.35 -21.70 -16.45
CA THR A 793 -8.01 -21.75 -17.89
C THR A 793 -6.86 -20.81 -18.21
N ALA A 794 -5.84 -21.30 -18.94
CA ALA A 794 -4.76 -20.48 -19.47
C ALA A 794 -4.51 -20.80 -20.95
N LEU A 795 -4.35 -19.78 -21.78
CA LEU A 795 -3.98 -19.90 -23.19
C LEU A 795 -2.51 -19.51 -23.33
N PHE A 796 -1.70 -20.40 -23.91
CA PHE A 796 -0.31 -20.11 -24.25
C PHE A 796 0.00 -20.60 -25.66
N ALA A 797 0.87 -19.88 -26.36
CA ALA A 797 1.32 -20.25 -27.69
C ALA A 797 2.43 -21.31 -27.58
N CYS A 798 2.16 -22.54 -28.03
CA CYS A 798 3.20 -23.53 -28.29
C CYS A 798 3.80 -23.24 -29.68
N ASP A 799 4.91 -22.51 -29.75
CA ASP A 799 5.74 -22.48 -30.95
C ASP A 799 6.57 -23.78 -31.01
N PRO A 800 6.46 -24.59 -32.08
CA PRO A 800 7.24 -25.83 -32.24
C PRO A 800 8.76 -25.64 -32.25
N LEU A 801 9.27 -24.42 -32.47
CA LEU A 801 10.70 -24.10 -32.45
C LEU A 801 11.17 -23.52 -31.11
N ALA A 802 10.27 -23.23 -30.17
CA ALA A 802 10.61 -22.71 -28.86
C ALA A 802 10.82 -23.85 -27.84
N PHE A 803 12.03 -23.97 -27.30
CA PHE A 803 12.32 -24.82 -26.14
C PHE A 803 11.49 -24.35 -24.93
N GLY A 804 10.44 -25.11 -24.59
CA GLY A 804 9.45 -24.73 -23.59
C GLY A 804 8.53 -25.85 -23.11
N LEU A 805 9.03 -27.08 -22.96
CA LEU A 805 8.40 -28.14 -22.15
C LEU A 805 9.50 -28.96 -21.48
N ASN A 806 10.25 -28.35 -20.56
CA ASN A 806 11.13 -29.11 -19.67
C ASN A 806 10.27 -29.76 -18.59
N ARG A 807 10.00 -31.06 -18.75
CA ARG A 807 9.59 -31.92 -17.62
C ARG A 807 10.81 -32.06 -16.73
N LYS A 808 10.77 -31.51 -15.51
CA LYS A 808 11.66 -31.98 -14.43
C LYS A 808 11.07 -33.23 -13.81
#